data_AF-A0A6N7Q1A6-F1
#
_entry.id   AF-A0A6N7Q1A6-F1
#
_cell.length_a   1.000
_cell.length_b   1.000
_cell.length_c   1.000
_cell.angle_alpha   90.00
_cell.angle_beta   90.00
_cell.angle_gamma   90.00
#
_symmetry.space_group_name_H-M   'P 1'
#
loop_
_entity.id
_entity.type
_entity.pdbx_description
1 polymer ?
#
loop_
_entity_poly.entity_id
_entity_poly.type
_entity_poly.pdbx_seq_one_letter_code
_entity_poly.pdbx_strand_id
1 'polypeptide(L)'
;MDVVSTCPLSAWGFVWQTSAGATAQTVVVKATFQLTPGESVLAKEQDGAVEEDEFWDDDPTRSVRVASDKVPYKARADVMLVGHAYAPEKQPVRSLPVRLVVGELDKSIEVWCDRVFRAQDGQLLEGQRFVKMPLRWERAAGGPETNNPVGVRFDAPPNSFGMIAIPNLQPPGIFVSQRSDTFVPVCFAPIGGGWPSRVAKLGPLAGAFASPGWETRPLPQLPDYGYFQAAPRDQQLVEIRPNERLVLENLHPEHPRLVTSLPGISPKVSVERATGERESVKLVADTLWIDTDRGVCVVVWRGMIGLRHAAEAGRIVVTLDGEVVEELDDEDLLKTIPPAAVKGAAAGGADEDDLASMTLAPGFDLSRALAPVMPFLGQDKPQPPAATAPESRAADPSLPFGNPGGLAALRSGEPAPPPVSADSTMYVPMRKPSAPAIPAVAPPVPPTPPVVNPPPPVAPPPMVTRPPVVDAIAPPIGPSAWSAGAKETTPAPTLGQMMAQAQSEAPKAKEAPPALAMTAAKPEVAPPAVVDEAAAKRGWKPVGATSGDGSKGPPLSPNPVLSGAAAASDAAAAAAKPKDGGDKKAYASTAPVSPPKAVIELLWYDPAALPRIRRQPGWKEVLGQIKGKAFEDELSGDSPPEKRQEARDRRDVAGLLARGDAVDMAGIQAALANAVTEDGTFVPPLVLVAGDLEFPFDELETLKANMAALAPLASGDKALKEQLDTTEELLKTPWLKGASGIAEGLTAKLKEVFGRGNRVLPPRYLEGHTERMLLEQRAYQKRTVLGKTCIRSLLHVPGVQGGVPVYLPEALGQELPAFQRFAVRMVGEVRGRVEQYEGQEVAVRGVGVGRAVALTMRRV
;
A
#
# COMPACT_ATOMS: atom_id res chain seq x y z
N MET A 1 -2.22 -9.90 -32.35
CA MET A 1 -2.52 -8.50 -32.67
C MET A 1 -1.30 -7.64 -32.38
N ASP A 2 -1.09 -6.60 -33.18
CA ASP A 2 0.12 -5.78 -33.12
C ASP A 2 -0.12 -4.54 -32.25
N VAL A 3 0.81 -4.25 -31.33
CA VAL A 3 0.70 -3.12 -30.40
C VAL A 3 1.33 -1.88 -31.03
N VAL A 4 0.57 -0.80 -31.14
CA VAL A 4 1.02 0.47 -31.73
C VAL A 4 0.69 1.62 -30.77
N SER A 5 1.73 2.30 -30.29
CA SER A 5 1.53 3.56 -29.55
C SER A 5 1.36 4.71 -30.52
N THR A 6 0.34 5.54 -30.28
CA THR A 6 0.12 6.81 -30.99
C THR A 6 0.44 8.02 -30.12
N CYS A 7 1.08 7.77 -28.97
CA CYS A 7 1.49 8.77 -27.99
C CYS A 7 2.94 8.51 -27.57
N PRO A 8 3.61 9.41 -26.82
CA PRO A 8 5.02 9.24 -26.44
C PRO A 8 5.32 8.00 -25.58
N LEU A 9 4.31 7.35 -25.01
CA LEU A 9 4.47 6.25 -24.07
C LEU A 9 4.94 4.97 -24.77
N SER A 10 5.86 4.24 -24.14
CA SER A 10 6.29 2.93 -24.63
C SER A 10 5.17 1.91 -24.45
N ALA A 11 4.87 1.14 -25.50
CA ALA A 11 3.83 0.11 -25.49
C ALA A 11 4.36 -1.19 -26.08
N TRP A 12 4.02 -2.31 -25.45
CA TRP A 12 4.42 -3.66 -25.83
C TRP A 12 3.32 -4.65 -25.40
N GLY A 13 3.40 -5.91 -25.83
CA GLY A 13 2.49 -6.95 -25.35
C GLY A 13 2.83 -8.32 -25.89
N PHE A 14 2.39 -9.35 -25.16
CA PHE A 14 2.72 -10.74 -25.45
C PHE A 14 1.49 -11.65 -25.29
N VAL A 15 1.48 -12.72 -26.08
CA VAL A 15 0.40 -13.72 -26.09
C VAL A 15 0.77 -14.88 -25.15
N TRP A 16 -0.20 -15.36 -24.37
CA TRP A 16 -0.08 -16.51 -23.48
C TRP A 16 -1.41 -17.27 -23.40
N GLN A 17 -1.40 -18.46 -22.80
CA GLN A 17 -2.60 -19.28 -22.63
C GLN A 17 -3.00 -19.39 -21.16
N THR A 18 -4.29 -19.21 -20.87
CA THR A 18 -4.86 -19.45 -19.53
C THR A 18 -4.86 -20.93 -19.18
N SER A 19 -5.10 -21.26 -17.90
CA SER A 19 -5.24 -22.65 -17.43
C SER A 19 -6.40 -23.42 -18.07
N ALA A 20 -7.32 -22.73 -18.74
CA ALA A 20 -8.44 -23.31 -19.49
C ALA A 20 -8.15 -23.47 -20.99
N GLY A 21 -6.91 -23.18 -21.45
CA GLY A 21 -6.53 -23.19 -22.86
C GLY A 21 -6.99 -21.97 -23.67
N ALA A 22 -7.88 -21.13 -23.12
CA ALA A 22 -8.26 -19.87 -23.76
C ALA A 22 -7.05 -18.95 -23.89
N THR A 23 -6.89 -18.32 -25.06
CA THR A 23 -5.74 -17.47 -25.38
C THR A 23 -5.98 -16.04 -24.90
N ALA A 24 -4.95 -15.40 -24.35
CA ALA A 24 -4.97 -14.01 -23.94
C ALA A 24 -3.74 -13.27 -24.47
N GLN A 25 -3.88 -11.96 -24.69
CA GLN A 25 -2.75 -11.06 -24.94
C GLN A 25 -2.69 -10.04 -23.79
N THR A 26 -1.58 -10.00 -23.07
CA THR A 26 -1.34 -8.95 -22.06
C THR A 26 -0.63 -7.79 -22.74
N VAL A 27 -1.18 -6.59 -22.56
CA VAL A 27 -0.63 -5.32 -23.05
C VAL A 27 0.00 -4.60 -21.87
N VAL A 28 1.21 -4.07 -22.11
CA VAL A 28 2.00 -3.30 -21.16
C VAL A 28 2.22 -1.92 -21.75
N VAL A 29 1.91 -0.88 -20.97
CA VAL A 29 2.25 0.52 -21.30
C VAL A 29 3.15 1.07 -20.20
N LYS A 30 4.20 1.79 -20.57
CA LYS A 30 5.17 2.38 -19.63
C LYS A 30 5.30 3.88 -19.86
N ALA A 31 5.37 4.62 -18.76
CA ALA A 31 5.69 6.05 -18.75
C ALA A 31 6.83 6.30 -17.76
N THR A 32 7.95 6.83 -18.26
CA THR A 32 9.04 7.39 -17.46
C THR A 32 8.73 8.84 -17.13
N PHE A 33 8.83 9.21 -15.85
CA PHE A 33 8.68 10.57 -15.34
C PHE A 33 9.97 11.00 -14.64
N GLN A 34 10.34 12.28 -14.75
CA GLN A 34 11.46 12.87 -14.02
C GLN A 34 11.00 13.29 -12.60
N LEU A 35 11.79 12.92 -11.59
CA LEU A 35 11.50 13.14 -10.17
C LEU A 35 11.77 14.58 -9.74
N THR A 36 10.93 15.49 -10.22
CA THR A 36 10.98 16.93 -9.97
C THR A 36 10.13 17.32 -8.75
N PRO A 37 10.49 18.36 -7.96
CA PRO A 37 9.69 18.79 -6.81
C PRO A 37 8.29 19.27 -7.19
N GLY A 38 7.30 18.90 -6.37
CA GLY A 38 5.89 19.26 -6.59
C GLY A 38 5.15 18.23 -7.45
N GLU A 39 5.54 18.10 -8.71
CA GLU A 39 4.94 17.17 -9.69
C GLU A 39 6.03 16.54 -10.57
N SER A 40 5.91 15.25 -10.88
CA SER A 40 6.86 14.51 -11.72
C SER A 40 6.49 14.63 -13.19
N VAL A 41 7.25 15.42 -13.96
CA VAL A 41 6.99 15.65 -15.39
C VAL A 41 7.30 14.43 -16.26
N LEU A 42 6.55 14.20 -17.34
CA LEU A 42 6.82 13.13 -18.31
C LEU A 42 8.20 13.35 -18.97
N ALA A 43 9.05 12.31 -18.98
CA ALA A 43 10.39 12.40 -19.54
C ALA A 43 10.36 12.42 -21.08
N LYS A 44 11.37 13.04 -21.70
CA LYS A 44 11.53 13.05 -23.17
C LYS A 44 11.94 11.68 -23.73
N GLU A 45 12.76 10.96 -22.98
CA GLU A 45 13.17 9.59 -23.24
C GLU A 45 12.36 8.66 -22.34
N GLN A 46 11.95 7.51 -22.87
CA GLN A 46 10.96 6.61 -22.24
C GLN A 46 11.53 5.19 -22.16
N ASP A 47 11.45 4.58 -20.98
CA ASP A 47 12.02 3.24 -20.75
C ASP A 47 11.15 2.17 -21.43
N GLY A 48 11.78 1.35 -22.28
CA GLY A 48 11.12 0.25 -22.98
C GLY A 48 10.57 -0.84 -22.05
N ALA A 49 9.66 -1.67 -22.55
CA ALA A 49 9.22 -2.87 -21.85
C ALA A 49 10.37 -3.90 -21.74
N VAL A 50 10.49 -4.53 -20.57
CA VAL A 50 11.60 -5.42 -20.23
C VAL A 50 11.09 -6.87 -20.19
N GLU A 51 11.55 -7.74 -21.09
CA GLU A 51 11.01 -9.10 -21.20
C GLU A 51 11.50 -10.07 -20.10
N GLU A 52 12.74 -9.94 -19.64
CA GLU A 52 13.37 -10.81 -18.63
C GLU A 52 13.98 -9.96 -17.50
N ASP A 53 14.18 -10.52 -16.30
CA ASP A 53 14.74 -9.77 -15.16
C ASP A 53 16.17 -9.26 -15.51
N GLU A 54 16.40 -7.93 -15.54
CA GLU A 54 17.72 -7.33 -15.73
C GLU A 54 18.50 -7.33 -14.42
N PHE A 55 19.70 -7.90 -14.40
CA PHE A 55 20.53 -8.02 -13.20
C PHE A 55 21.54 -6.86 -13.06
N TRP A 56 22.14 -6.71 -11.88
CA TRP A 56 23.30 -5.82 -11.70
C TRP A 56 24.54 -6.40 -12.37
N ASP A 57 25.34 -5.51 -12.99
CA ASP A 57 26.58 -5.84 -13.70
C ASP A 57 26.42 -6.98 -14.75
N ASP A 58 25.21 -7.11 -15.31
CA ASP A 58 24.76 -8.16 -16.25
C ASP A 58 25.01 -9.61 -15.76
N ASP A 59 25.07 -9.78 -14.43
CA ASP A 59 25.46 -11.01 -13.74
C ASP A 59 24.23 -11.68 -13.07
N PRO A 60 23.71 -12.80 -13.61
CA PRO A 60 22.51 -13.46 -13.09
C PRO A 60 22.70 -14.10 -11.71
N THR A 61 23.91 -14.07 -11.13
CA THR A 61 24.15 -14.48 -9.73
C THR A 61 23.87 -13.36 -8.73
N ARG A 62 23.51 -12.16 -9.19
CA ARG A 62 23.26 -10.97 -8.36
C ARG A 62 21.78 -10.67 -8.21
N SER A 63 21.45 -9.55 -7.58
CA SER A 63 20.08 -9.06 -7.50
C SER A 63 19.62 -8.39 -8.80
N VAL A 64 18.29 -8.33 -8.93
CA VAL A 64 17.61 -7.72 -10.07
C VAL A 64 17.60 -6.20 -9.93
N ARG A 65 18.03 -5.50 -11.00
CA ARG A 65 17.96 -4.04 -11.17
C ARG A 65 16.60 -3.62 -11.73
N VAL A 66 16.11 -4.30 -12.77
CA VAL A 66 14.78 -4.07 -13.36
C VAL A 66 14.05 -5.40 -13.48
N ALA A 67 12.86 -5.51 -12.89
CA ALA A 67 12.07 -6.72 -12.97
C ALA A 67 11.34 -6.81 -14.32
N SER A 68 11.16 -8.03 -14.81
CA SER A 68 10.42 -8.33 -16.04
C SER A 68 8.99 -7.76 -16.02
N ASP A 69 8.60 -7.14 -17.13
CA ASP A 69 7.26 -6.70 -17.47
C ASP A 69 6.39 -7.81 -18.07
N LYS A 70 6.99 -8.96 -18.43
CA LYS A 70 6.38 -10.14 -19.08
C LYS A 70 5.55 -10.97 -18.09
N VAL A 71 4.61 -10.28 -17.45
CA VAL A 71 3.76 -10.78 -16.38
C VAL A 71 2.31 -10.79 -16.86
N PRO A 72 1.59 -11.92 -16.79
CA PRO A 72 0.24 -12.02 -17.34
C PRO A 72 -0.75 -11.10 -16.61
N TYR A 73 -0.62 -10.99 -15.29
CA TYR A 73 -1.44 -10.17 -14.39
C TYR A 73 -0.74 -10.04 -13.02
N LYS A 74 -0.83 -8.86 -12.38
CA LYS A 74 -0.45 -8.64 -10.98
C LYS A 74 -1.68 -8.41 -10.12
N ALA A 75 -1.70 -9.02 -8.94
CA ALA A 75 -2.84 -8.95 -8.01
C ALA A 75 -2.78 -7.76 -7.04
N ARG A 76 -1.65 -7.04 -7.03
CA ARG A 76 -1.32 -5.85 -6.23
C ARG A 76 -0.40 -4.95 -7.04
N ALA A 77 -0.33 -3.68 -6.68
CA ALA A 77 0.63 -2.76 -7.27
C ALA A 77 2.00 -2.89 -6.58
N ASP A 78 3.03 -3.22 -7.36
CA ASP A 78 4.43 -3.32 -6.89
C ASP A 78 5.07 -1.92 -6.82
N VAL A 79 5.56 -1.51 -5.65
CA VAL A 79 6.47 -0.34 -5.54
C VAL A 79 7.89 -0.85 -5.36
N MET A 80 8.85 -0.36 -6.15
CA MET A 80 10.25 -0.78 -6.10
C MET A 80 11.17 0.43 -6.26
N LEU A 81 12.34 0.41 -5.62
CA LEU A 81 13.33 1.48 -5.74
C LEU A 81 14.75 0.90 -5.82
N VAL A 82 15.55 1.47 -6.71
CA VAL A 82 16.97 1.12 -6.94
C VAL A 82 17.84 2.38 -6.98
N GLY A 83 19.16 2.17 -7.03
CA GLY A 83 20.18 3.20 -7.02
C GLY A 83 20.82 3.34 -5.64
N HIS A 84 20.79 4.54 -5.05
CA HIS A 84 21.61 4.89 -3.89
C HIS A 84 20.92 5.76 -2.84
N ALA A 85 21.36 5.60 -1.60
CA ALA A 85 21.16 6.56 -0.52
C ALA A 85 22.17 7.70 -0.65
N TYR A 86 21.72 8.94 -0.41
CA TYR A 86 22.52 10.15 -0.53
C TYR A 86 22.63 10.88 0.81
N ALA A 87 23.84 11.25 1.20
CA ALA A 87 24.08 12.02 2.41
C ALA A 87 23.68 13.51 2.24
N PRO A 88 22.95 14.11 3.19
CA PRO A 88 22.62 15.53 3.17
C PRO A 88 23.84 16.43 2.93
N GLU A 89 23.65 17.48 2.13
CA GLU A 89 24.68 18.49 1.83
C GLU A 89 26.00 17.91 1.27
N LYS A 90 25.96 16.67 0.76
CA LYS A 90 27.10 15.87 0.30
C LYS A 90 28.17 15.64 1.38
N GLN A 91 27.81 15.72 2.66
CA GLN A 91 28.71 15.53 3.80
C GLN A 91 28.91 14.04 4.15
N PRO A 92 30.15 13.54 4.39
CA PRO A 92 30.37 12.13 4.72
C PRO A 92 29.79 11.72 6.09
N VAL A 93 28.84 10.78 6.09
CA VAL A 93 28.18 10.26 7.31
C VAL A 93 28.57 8.81 7.62
N ARG A 94 28.44 8.41 8.90
CA ARG A 94 28.59 7.00 9.31
C ARG A 94 27.31 6.19 9.02
N SER A 95 26.16 6.82 9.15
CA SER A 95 24.85 6.25 8.85
C SER A 95 23.83 7.36 8.57
N LEU A 96 22.76 7.00 7.86
CA LEU A 96 21.59 7.85 7.65
C LEU A 96 20.32 7.00 7.49
N PRO A 97 19.14 7.49 7.89
CA PRO A 97 17.86 6.90 7.51
C PRO A 97 17.48 7.34 6.10
N VAL A 98 17.14 6.38 5.22
CA VAL A 98 16.38 6.64 3.98
C VAL A 98 14.92 6.29 4.21
N ARG A 99 14.01 7.00 3.54
CA ARG A 99 12.57 6.72 3.64
C ARG A 99 11.83 7.03 2.35
N LEU A 100 11.02 6.08 1.91
CA LEU A 100 10.14 6.15 0.76
C LEU A 100 8.68 6.12 1.25
N VAL A 101 7.88 7.09 0.80
CA VAL A 101 6.43 7.11 1.02
C VAL A 101 5.73 7.16 -0.34
N VAL A 102 4.76 6.27 -0.57
CA VAL A 102 3.94 6.19 -1.79
C VAL A 102 2.50 5.85 -1.40
N GLY A 103 1.61 6.85 -1.40
CA GLY A 103 0.22 6.65 -0.93
C GLY A 103 0.15 6.14 0.51
N GLU A 104 -0.28 4.89 0.69
CA GLU A 104 -0.37 4.19 2.00
C GLU A 104 0.94 3.50 2.43
N LEU A 105 1.92 3.35 1.53
CA LEU A 105 3.23 2.78 1.82
C LEU A 105 4.09 3.83 2.53
N ASP A 106 4.62 3.50 3.70
CA ASP A 106 5.68 4.26 4.39
C ASP A 106 6.76 3.28 4.85
N LYS A 107 7.92 3.29 4.18
CA LYS A 107 9.02 2.36 4.44
C LYS A 107 10.33 3.12 4.62
N SER A 108 10.99 2.87 5.75
CA SER A 108 12.32 3.40 6.08
C SER A 108 13.33 2.30 6.32
N ILE A 109 14.58 2.55 5.92
CA ILE A 109 15.74 1.69 6.13
C ILE A 109 16.86 2.56 6.69
N GLU A 110 17.61 2.05 7.67
CA GLU A 110 18.82 2.73 8.12
C GLU A 110 20.03 2.18 7.36
N VAL A 111 20.83 3.08 6.79
CA VAL A 111 21.94 2.78 5.89
C VAL A 111 23.22 3.15 6.59
N TRP A 112 24.10 2.18 6.83
CA TRP A 112 25.40 2.37 7.45
C TRP A 112 26.55 2.30 6.46
N CYS A 113 27.68 2.90 6.83
CA CYS A 113 28.98 2.66 6.21
C CYS A 113 29.32 1.16 6.23
N ASP A 114 30.38 0.77 5.51
CA ASP A 114 30.89 -0.59 5.63
C ASP A 114 31.32 -0.86 7.08
N ARG A 115 30.90 -2.01 7.62
CA ARG A 115 31.16 -2.42 9.02
C ARG A 115 31.61 -3.88 9.02
N VAL A 116 32.57 -4.19 9.87
CA VAL A 116 33.12 -5.55 10.02
C VAL A 116 33.36 -5.90 11.49
N PHE A 117 33.15 -7.17 11.85
CA PHE A 117 33.68 -7.73 13.10
C PHE A 117 35.05 -8.38 12.84
N ARG A 118 36.05 -8.09 13.67
CA ARG A 118 37.28 -8.88 13.73
C ARG A 118 36.98 -10.19 14.48
N ALA A 119 37.35 -11.32 13.90
CA ALA A 119 37.00 -12.64 14.41
C ALA A 119 37.82 -13.11 15.62
N GLN A 120 38.92 -12.43 15.95
CA GLN A 120 39.82 -12.78 17.06
C GLN A 120 39.31 -12.30 18.43
N ASP A 121 38.72 -11.11 18.47
CA ASP A 121 38.32 -10.39 19.68
C ASP A 121 36.85 -9.93 19.66
N GLY A 122 36.15 -10.09 18.53
CA GLY A 122 34.78 -9.61 18.35
C GLY A 122 34.68 -8.10 18.17
N GLN A 123 35.78 -7.38 17.93
CA GLN A 123 35.76 -5.92 17.81
C GLN A 123 34.97 -5.49 16.57
N LEU A 124 33.91 -4.69 16.78
CA LEU A 124 33.23 -3.94 15.72
C LEU A 124 34.15 -2.84 15.21
N LEU A 125 34.32 -2.76 13.89
CA LEU A 125 35.14 -1.76 13.20
C LEU A 125 34.31 -1.12 12.09
N GLU A 126 34.15 0.20 12.18
CA GLU A 126 33.52 1.04 11.15
C GLU A 126 34.55 1.39 10.06
N GLY A 127 34.13 1.30 8.79
CA GLY A 127 34.92 1.71 7.64
C GLY A 127 34.85 3.22 7.35
N GLN A 128 35.12 3.61 6.11
CA GLN A 128 35.02 5.02 5.71
C GLN A 128 33.57 5.51 5.70
N ARG A 129 33.36 6.74 6.16
CA ARG A 129 32.08 7.45 6.04
C ARG A 129 31.72 7.66 4.57
N PHE A 130 30.44 7.56 4.24
CA PHE A 130 29.96 7.62 2.87
C PHE A 130 29.19 8.92 2.58
N VAL A 131 29.24 9.35 1.31
CA VAL A 131 28.36 10.39 0.75
C VAL A 131 27.25 9.76 -0.12
N LYS A 132 27.51 8.59 -0.69
CA LYS A 132 26.60 7.83 -1.56
C LYS A 132 26.77 6.33 -1.24
N MET A 133 25.68 5.58 -1.08
CA MET A 133 25.70 4.14 -0.72
C MET A 133 24.65 3.33 -1.50
N PRO A 134 25.01 2.23 -2.20
CA PRO A 134 24.06 1.46 -3.00
C PRO A 134 22.91 0.83 -2.20
N LEU A 135 21.68 0.96 -2.70
CA LEU A 135 20.46 0.37 -2.15
C LEU A 135 20.12 -0.92 -2.90
N ARG A 136 20.94 -1.95 -2.70
CA ARG A 136 20.84 -3.26 -3.36
C ARG A 136 20.99 -4.42 -2.38
N TRP A 137 20.47 -5.60 -2.72
CA TRP A 137 20.32 -6.72 -1.79
C TRP A 137 21.65 -7.33 -1.31
N GLU A 138 22.74 -7.17 -2.08
CA GLU A 138 24.09 -7.58 -1.71
C GLU A 138 24.66 -6.76 -0.53
N ARG A 139 23.96 -5.70 -0.10
CA ARG A 139 24.25 -4.89 1.09
C ARG A 139 23.23 -5.08 2.22
N ALA A 140 22.22 -5.91 2.02
CA ALA A 140 21.24 -6.33 3.04
C ALA A 140 21.66 -7.67 3.68
N ALA A 141 21.05 -8.01 4.83
CA ALA A 141 21.22 -9.34 5.43
C ALA A 141 20.77 -10.45 4.47
N GLY A 142 21.38 -11.64 4.56
CA GLY A 142 20.99 -12.80 3.77
C GLY A 142 22.13 -13.79 3.55
N GLY A 143 22.23 -14.28 2.32
CA GLY A 143 23.17 -15.30 1.84
C GLY A 143 22.46 -16.58 1.40
N PRO A 144 23.20 -17.58 0.90
CA PRO A 144 22.65 -18.87 0.46
C PRO A 144 21.75 -19.55 1.50
N GLU A 145 20.73 -20.27 1.03
CA GLU A 145 19.64 -20.85 1.85
C GLU A 145 18.76 -19.85 2.61
N THR A 146 18.81 -18.54 2.28
CA THR A 146 17.91 -17.52 2.84
C THR A 146 17.01 -16.88 1.78
N ASN A 147 16.00 -16.10 2.23
CA ASN A 147 15.12 -15.32 1.36
C ASN A 147 15.83 -14.21 0.55
N ASN A 148 17.09 -13.91 0.84
CA ASN A 148 17.96 -13.03 0.06
C ASN A 148 19.27 -13.80 -0.26
N PRO A 149 19.31 -14.66 -1.30
CA PRO A 149 20.45 -15.55 -1.56
C PRO A 149 21.78 -14.83 -1.79
N VAL A 150 21.74 -13.57 -2.23
CA VAL A 150 22.92 -12.74 -2.55
C VAL A 150 23.37 -11.82 -1.41
N GLY A 151 22.69 -11.87 -0.26
CA GLY A 151 22.93 -10.99 0.88
C GLY A 151 24.14 -11.33 1.75
N VAL A 152 24.44 -10.43 2.68
CA VAL A 152 25.54 -10.57 3.65
C VAL A 152 25.13 -11.50 4.80
N ARG A 153 25.92 -12.57 4.99
CA ARG A 153 25.78 -13.56 6.07
C ARG A 153 26.41 -13.09 7.38
N PHE A 154 25.63 -13.05 8.47
CA PHE A 154 26.18 -12.86 9.84
C PHE A 154 27.03 -14.04 10.33
N ASP A 155 26.70 -15.25 9.87
CA ASP A 155 27.39 -16.50 10.21
C ASP A 155 28.57 -16.82 9.27
N ALA A 156 28.95 -15.89 8.37
CA ALA A 156 30.04 -16.10 7.43
C ALA A 156 31.34 -16.56 8.12
N PRO A 157 32.13 -17.44 7.48
CA PRO A 157 33.51 -17.64 7.89
C PRO A 157 34.28 -16.31 7.76
N PRO A 158 35.27 -16.03 8.63
CA PRO A 158 36.12 -14.87 8.47
C PRO A 158 36.84 -14.90 7.12
N ASN A 159 37.01 -13.74 6.49
CA ASN A 159 37.83 -13.62 5.29
C ASN A 159 39.33 -13.84 5.59
N SER A 160 40.19 -13.74 4.57
CA SER A 160 41.65 -13.90 4.70
C SER A 160 42.33 -12.95 5.70
N PHE A 161 41.67 -11.86 6.09
CA PHE A 161 42.16 -10.89 7.09
C PHE A 161 41.55 -11.13 8.49
N GLY A 162 40.77 -12.20 8.67
CA GLY A 162 40.08 -12.49 9.93
C GLY A 162 38.85 -11.60 10.18
N MET A 163 38.23 -11.06 9.12
CA MET A 163 37.13 -10.10 9.22
C MET A 163 35.81 -10.69 8.70
N ILE A 164 34.70 -10.32 9.33
CA ILE A 164 33.34 -10.75 8.97
C ILE A 164 32.50 -9.51 8.65
N ALA A 165 31.88 -9.48 7.47
CA ALA A 165 31.07 -8.34 7.02
C ALA A 165 29.72 -8.27 7.76
N ILE A 166 29.26 -7.05 8.02
CA ILE A 166 27.95 -6.72 8.58
C ILE A 166 27.14 -5.99 7.50
N PRO A 167 25.84 -6.28 7.31
CA PRO A 167 25.06 -5.59 6.29
C PRO A 167 24.99 -4.07 6.54
N ASN A 168 24.98 -3.30 5.45
CA ASN A 168 24.79 -1.84 5.49
C ASN A 168 23.33 -1.47 5.68
N LEU A 169 22.43 -2.22 5.03
CA LEU A 169 20.98 -1.98 5.05
C LEU A 169 20.39 -2.74 6.23
N GLN A 170 19.91 -2.02 7.24
CA GLN A 170 19.33 -2.58 8.46
C GLN A 170 17.94 -1.98 8.76
N PRO A 171 17.07 -2.70 9.50
CA PRO A 171 15.82 -2.12 10.00
C PRO A 171 16.12 -0.93 10.93
N PRO A 172 15.34 0.18 10.86
CA PRO A 172 15.57 1.34 11.70
C PRO A 172 15.54 1.03 13.20
N GLY A 173 16.51 1.58 13.96
CA GLY A 173 16.56 1.44 15.42
C GLY A 173 17.17 0.13 15.92
N ILE A 174 17.72 -0.72 15.03
CA ILE A 174 18.54 -1.86 15.40
C ILE A 174 19.98 -1.40 15.63
N PHE A 175 20.57 -1.72 16.78
CA PHE A 175 21.98 -1.44 17.06
C PHE A 175 22.78 -2.74 17.09
N VAL A 176 23.68 -2.90 16.13
CA VAL A 176 24.63 -4.03 16.08
C VAL A 176 25.86 -3.67 16.91
N SER A 177 26.19 -4.51 17.88
CA SER A 177 27.24 -4.31 18.87
C SER A 177 28.15 -5.53 19.05
N GLN A 178 27.60 -6.74 18.85
CA GLN A 178 28.27 -8.03 19.02
C GLN A 178 27.92 -8.96 17.85
N ARG A 179 28.76 -9.97 17.59
CA ARG A 179 28.60 -10.89 16.43
C ARG A 179 27.27 -11.67 16.42
N SER A 180 26.63 -11.85 17.57
CA SER A 180 25.33 -12.51 17.71
C SER A 180 24.12 -11.63 17.36
N ASP A 181 24.32 -10.31 17.18
CA ASP A 181 23.23 -9.41 16.79
C ASP A 181 22.91 -9.62 15.30
N THR A 182 21.72 -10.15 15.01
CA THR A 182 21.24 -10.42 13.65
C THR A 182 19.91 -9.74 13.40
N PHE A 183 19.59 -9.46 12.13
CA PHE A 183 18.33 -8.81 11.75
C PHE A 183 17.80 -9.32 10.40
N VAL A 184 16.51 -9.08 10.16
CA VAL A 184 15.81 -9.50 8.93
C VAL A 184 16.28 -8.74 7.69
N PRO A 185 16.29 -9.37 6.50
CA PRO A 185 16.66 -8.71 5.24
C PRO A 185 15.72 -7.54 4.94
N VAL A 186 16.29 -6.34 4.72
CA VAL A 186 15.56 -5.16 4.24
C VAL A 186 16.29 -4.51 3.06
N CYS A 187 15.53 -4.23 2.01
CA CYS A 187 15.94 -3.46 0.83
C CYS A 187 14.68 -2.86 0.17
N PHE A 188 14.85 -1.99 -0.82
CA PHE A 188 13.76 -1.52 -1.68
C PHE A 188 13.71 -2.17 -3.07
N ALA A 189 14.81 -2.85 -3.46
CA ALA A 189 15.01 -3.38 -4.80
C ALA A 189 14.11 -4.60 -5.11
N PRO A 190 13.90 -4.93 -6.40
CA PRO A 190 13.13 -6.10 -6.81
C PRO A 190 13.65 -7.42 -6.23
N ILE A 191 12.74 -8.38 -5.99
CA ILE A 191 13.04 -9.77 -5.63
C ILE A 191 13.02 -10.60 -6.92
N GLY A 192 14.14 -11.24 -7.27
CA GLY A 192 14.26 -12.00 -8.53
C GLY A 192 13.38 -13.24 -8.59
N GLY A 193 12.91 -13.62 -9.80
CA GLY A 193 11.93 -14.70 -10.00
C GLY A 193 12.33 -16.06 -9.39
N GLY A 194 13.62 -16.39 -9.43
CA GLY A 194 14.16 -17.63 -8.87
C GLY A 194 14.43 -17.64 -7.36
N TRP A 195 14.13 -16.57 -6.62
CA TRP A 195 14.45 -16.49 -5.19
C TRP A 195 13.45 -17.30 -4.34
N PRO A 196 13.86 -17.90 -3.21
CA PRO A 196 13.01 -18.82 -2.43
C PRO A 196 11.64 -18.25 -2.04
N SER A 197 11.57 -16.96 -1.71
CA SER A 197 10.35 -16.24 -1.33
C SER A 197 9.32 -16.06 -2.47
N ARG A 198 9.77 -16.11 -3.73
CA ARG A 198 8.89 -16.17 -4.91
C ARG A 198 8.64 -17.62 -5.32
N VAL A 199 9.68 -18.44 -5.45
CA VAL A 199 9.56 -19.86 -5.89
C VAL A 199 8.61 -20.68 -4.99
N ALA A 200 8.62 -20.46 -3.67
CA ALA A 200 7.72 -21.17 -2.75
C ALA A 200 6.22 -21.00 -3.07
N LYS A 201 5.83 -19.89 -3.72
CA LYS A 201 4.44 -19.57 -4.10
C LYS A 201 3.91 -20.44 -5.24
N LEU A 202 4.81 -21.05 -6.01
CA LEU A 202 4.50 -22.01 -7.06
C LEU A 202 4.19 -23.41 -6.50
N GLY A 203 4.64 -23.70 -5.27
CA GLY A 203 4.50 -25.01 -4.65
C GLY A 203 5.04 -26.14 -5.55
N PRO A 204 4.26 -27.22 -5.80
CA PRO A 204 4.66 -28.31 -6.70
C PRO A 204 4.98 -27.88 -8.14
N LEU A 205 4.53 -26.70 -8.58
CA LEU A 205 4.77 -26.19 -9.93
C LEU A 205 6.14 -25.50 -10.11
N ALA A 206 6.93 -25.35 -9.04
CA ALA A 206 8.23 -24.67 -9.08
C ALA A 206 9.14 -25.15 -10.23
N GLY A 207 9.27 -26.47 -10.41
CA GLY A 207 10.07 -27.06 -11.48
C GLY A 207 9.54 -26.82 -12.89
N ALA A 208 8.25 -26.45 -13.06
CA ALA A 208 7.70 -26.11 -14.37
C ALA A 208 8.11 -24.68 -14.79
N PHE A 209 8.09 -23.72 -13.86
CA PHE A 209 8.44 -22.31 -14.11
C PHE A 209 9.94 -22.02 -14.05
N ALA A 210 10.77 -22.97 -13.63
CA ALA A 210 12.23 -22.84 -13.61
C ALA A 210 12.87 -22.71 -15.02
N SER A 211 12.11 -22.95 -16.09
CA SER A 211 12.55 -22.80 -17.49
C SER A 211 11.83 -21.63 -18.19
N PRO A 212 12.53 -20.83 -19.02
CA PRO A 212 11.91 -19.85 -19.91
C PRO A 212 10.88 -20.43 -20.88
N GLY A 213 10.11 -19.55 -21.53
CA GLY A 213 9.07 -19.96 -22.49
C GLY A 213 7.78 -20.47 -21.82
N TRP A 214 7.47 -20.03 -20.59
CA TRP A 214 6.26 -20.45 -19.88
C TRP A 214 4.98 -20.04 -20.62
N GLU A 215 5.03 -18.97 -21.41
CA GLU A 215 3.95 -18.41 -22.21
C GLU A 215 3.53 -19.31 -23.39
N THR A 216 4.41 -20.22 -23.82
CA THR A 216 4.20 -21.12 -24.98
C THR A 216 3.24 -22.28 -24.69
N ARG A 217 2.79 -22.40 -23.43
CA ARG A 217 1.93 -23.46 -22.88
C ARG A 217 0.83 -22.86 -22.01
N PRO A 218 -0.26 -23.58 -21.70
CA PRO A 218 -1.24 -23.15 -20.71
C PRO A 218 -0.58 -22.86 -19.37
N LEU A 219 -0.75 -21.63 -18.87
CA LEU A 219 -0.36 -21.23 -17.52
C LEU A 219 -1.16 -22.08 -16.52
N PRO A 220 -0.54 -22.97 -15.73
CA PRO A 220 -1.28 -23.78 -14.76
C PRO A 220 -1.91 -22.89 -13.67
N GLN A 221 -2.97 -23.37 -13.02
CA GLN A 221 -3.56 -22.65 -11.88
C GLN A 221 -2.53 -22.56 -10.75
N LEU A 222 -2.06 -21.35 -10.46
CA LEU A 222 -1.04 -21.12 -9.43
C LEU A 222 -1.64 -21.21 -8.01
N PRO A 223 -0.94 -21.83 -7.04
CA PRO A 223 -1.33 -21.78 -5.63
C PRO A 223 -1.39 -20.34 -5.09
N ASP A 224 -0.39 -19.52 -5.42
CA ASP A 224 -0.39 -18.07 -5.18
C ASP A 224 0.16 -17.31 -6.41
N TYR A 225 -0.73 -16.55 -7.08
CA TYR A 225 -0.38 -15.63 -8.17
C TYR A 225 0.54 -14.49 -7.72
N GLY A 226 0.71 -14.30 -6.40
CA GLY A 226 1.74 -13.47 -5.80
C GLY A 226 3.17 -13.84 -6.20
N TYR A 227 3.41 -14.95 -6.91
CA TYR A 227 4.66 -15.24 -7.62
C TYR A 227 5.07 -14.09 -8.57
N PHE A 228 4.11 -13.45 -9.23
CA PHE A 228 4.35 -12.37 -10.19
C PHE A 228 4.65 -11.00 -9.57
N GLN A 229 4.52 -10.86 -8.25
CA GLN A 229 4.95 -9.65 -7.54
C GLN A 229 6.46 -9.68 -7.34
N ALA A 230 7.15 -8.67 -7.89
CA ALA A 230 8.59 -8.48 -7.72
C ALA A 230 8.92 -7.58 -6.52
N ALA A 231 7.97 -6.75 -6.04
CA ALA A 231 8.20 -5.94 -4.86
C ALA A 231 8.20 -6.78 -3.57
N PRO A 232 9.03 -6.43 -2.57
CA PRO A 232 8.86 -6.89 -1.19
C PRO A 232 7.42 -6.75 -0.68
N ARG A 233 6.99 -7.63 0.23
CA ARG A 233 5.60 -7.68 0.72
C ARG A 233 5.15 -6.38 1.43
N ASP A 234 6.10 -5.67 2.03
CA ASP A 234 5.91 -4.35 2.66
C ASP A 234 5.91 -3.18 1.65
N GLN A 235 5.99 -3.48 0.35
CA GLN A 235 5.94 -2.53 -0.76
C GLN A 235 4.83 -2.85 -1.79
N GLN A 236 3.81 -3.61 -1.40
CA GLN A 236 2.71 -4.03 -2.30
C GLN A 236 1.38 -3.31 -1.97
N LEU A 237 1.11 -2.23 -2.70
CA LEU A 237 -0.11 -1.43 -2.59
C LEU A 237 -1.33 -2.15 -3.19
N VAL A 238 -2.54 -1.64 -2.92
CA VAL A 238 -3.78 -2.11 -3.56
C VAL A 238 -3.87 -1.60 -5.00
N GLU A 239 -3.55 -0.32 -5.21
CA GLU A 239 -3.53 0.39 -6.48
C GLU A 239 -2.42 1.46 -6.42
N ILE A 240 -1.96 1.96 -7.59
CA ILE A 240 -1.26 3.23 -7.71
C ILE A 240 -2.23 4.22 -8.36
N ARG A 241 -2.45 5.38 -7.75
CA ARG A 241 -3.34 6.40 -8.33
C ARG A 241 -2.64 7.19 -9.44
N PRO A 242 -3.36 7.69 -10.47
CA PRO A 242 -2.76 8.50 -11.52
C PRO A 242 -2.05 9.77 -10.99
N ASN A 243 -2.48 10.28 -9.84
CA ASN A 243 -1.90 11.41 -9.13
C ASN A 243 -1.23 11.03 -7.78
N GLU A 244 -0.73 9.79 -7.66
CA GLU A 244 -0.16 9.28 -6.42
C GLU A 244 0.96 10.16 -5.87
N ARG A 245 1.00 10.35 -4.55
CA ARG A 245 1.98 11.23 -3.89
C ARG A 245 3.21 10.46 -3.44
N LEU A 246 4.37 10.98 -3.78
CA LEU A 246 5.69 10.41 -3.56
C LEU A 246 6.49 11.29 -2.58
N VAL A 247 7.14 10.68 -1.57
CA VAL A 247 8.13 11.35 -0.72
C VAL A 247 9.39 10.49 -0.64
N LEU A 248 10.52 11.12 -0.98
CA LEU A 248 11.85 10.51 -1.03
C LEU A 248 12.78 11.28 -0.08
N GLU A 249 13.04 10.71 1.10
CA GLU A 249 13.92 11.26 2.12
C GLU A 249 15.29 10.56 2.05
N ASN A 250 16.35 11.33 1.79
CA ASN A 250 17.73 10.91 1.51
C ASN A 250 17.91 9.97 0.29
N LEU A 251 17.00 10.07 -0.67
CA LEU A 251 16.89 9.23 -1.87
C LEU A 251 17.02 10.01 -3.19
N HIS A 252 17.57 11.23 -3.17
CA HIS A 252 17.79 12.05 -4.37
C HIS A 252 19.12 12.82 -4.26
N PRO A 253 19.96 12.90 -5.32
CA PRO A 253 21.30 13.50 -5.26
C PRO A 253 21.34 14.99 -4.90
N GLU A 254 20.24 15.72 -5.15
CA GLU A 254 20.15 17.18 -4.93
C GLU A 254 19.13 17.58 -3.87
N HIS A 255 18.29 16.64 -3.41
CA HIS A 255 17.16 16.92 -2.54
C HIS A 255 17.15 15.95 -1.36
N PRO A 256 17.64 16.37 -0.16
CA PRO A 256 17.58 15.54 1.04
C PRO A 256 16.15 15.12 1.41
N ARG A 257 15.15 15.88 0.93
CA ARG A 257 13.74 15.53 0.98
C ARG A 257 13.03 16.01 -0.28
N LEU A 258 12.84 15.11 -1.24
CA LEU A 258 11.98 15.35 -2.39
C LEU A 258 10.53 14.99 -2.03
N VAL A 259 9.60 15.90 -2.36
CA VAL A 259 8.15 15.68 -2.29
C VAL A 259 7.61 15.96 -3.69
N THR A 260 6.87 15.02 -4.26
CA THR A 260 6.28 15.16 -5.60
C THR A 260 5.02 14.31 -5.76
N SER A 261 4.36 14.39 -6.90
CA SER A 261 3.16 13.61 -7.26
C SER A 261 3.23 13.20 -8.73
N LEU A 262 2.59 12.08 -9.07
CA LEU A 262 2.37 11.71 -10.48
C LEU A 262 1.40 12.73 -11.15
N PRO A 263 1.53 13.00 -12.46
CA PRO A 263 0.83 14.12 -13.13
C PRO A 263 -0.60 13.77 -13.62
N GLY A 264 -1.26 12.77 -13.03
CA GLY A 264 -2.63 12.39 -13.38
C GLY A 264 -2.81 11.55 -14.66
N ILE A 265 -1.74 11.34 -15.45
CA ILE A 265 -1.79 10.65 -16.75
C ILE A 265 -2.34 9.22 -16.62
N SER A 266 -3.29 8.86 -17.49
CA SER A 266 -3.82 7.50 -17.62
C SER A 266 -3.94 7.10 -19.10
N PRO A 267 -3.07 6.20 -19.62
CA PRO A 267 -3.21 5.70 -21.00
C PRO A 267 -4.55 4.98 -21.22
N LYS A 268 -5.04 5.05 -22.46
CA LYS A 268 -6.26 4.38 -22.94
C LYS A 268 -5.89 3.42 -24.06
N VAL A 269 -6.47 2.23 -24.05
CA VAL A 269 -6.23 1.17 -25.06
C VAL A 269 -7.53 0.84 -25.78
N SER A 270 -7.45 0.82 -27.11
CA SER A 270 -8.51 0.35 -28.00
C SER A 270 -7.97 -0.76 -28.90
N VAL A 271 -8.66 -1.90 -28.89
CA VAL A 271 -8.37 -3.06 -29.73
C VAL A 271 -9.25 -3.00 -30.95
N GLU A 272 -8.64 -3.01 -32.13
CA GLU A 272 -9.29 -3.00 -33.43
C GLU A 272 -9.11 -4.39 -34.05
N ARG A 273 -10.15 -5.21 -33.99
CA ARG A 273 -10.10 -6.58 -34.52
C ARG A 273 -10.30 -6.56 -36.03
N ALA A 274 -9.71 -7.51 -36.77
CA ALA A 274 -9.88 -7.61 -38.22
C ALA A 274 -11.34 -7.79 -38.71
N THR A 275 -12.29 -8.05 -37.80
CA THR A 275 -13.74 -8.06 -38.06
C THR A 275 -14.40 -6.67 -38.02
N GLY A 276 -13.65 -5.60 -37.73
CA GLY A 276 -14.17 -4.24 -37.53
C GLY A 276 -14.69 -3.98 -36.11
N GLU A 277 -14.61 -4.96 -35.21
CA GLU A 277 -14.97 -4.80 -33.80
C GLU A 277 -13.92 -3.92 -33.07
N ARG A 278 -14.38 -2.85 -32.42
CA ARG A 278 -13.56 -2.00 -31.54
C ARG A 278 -13.92 -2.25 -30.07
N GLU A 279 -12.93 -2.62 -29.26
CA GLU A 279 -13.07 -2.94 -27.83
C GLU A 279 -12.14 -2.05 -27.00
N SER A 280 -12.65 -1.40 -25.94
CA SER A 280 -11.81 -0.59 -25.04
C SER A 280 -11.37 -1.40 -23.82
N VAL A 281 -10.06 -1.43 -23.58
CA VAL A 281 -9.43 -2.25 -22.53
C VAL A 281 -9.08 -1.36 -21.35
N LYS A 282 -9.59 -1.69 -20.16
CA LYS A 282 -9.17 -1.00 -18.93
C LYS A 282 -7.74 -1.43 -18.56
N LEU A 283 -6.85 -0.45 -18.52
CA LEU A 283 -5.52 -0.57 -17.92
C LEU A 283 -5.56 -0.38 -16.40
N VAL A 284 -4.61 -0.98 -15.70
CA VAL A 284 -4.40 -0.85 -14.25
C VAL A 284 -2.92 -0.52 -13.99
N ALA A 285 -2.65 0.54 -13.23
CA ALA A 285 -1.30 0.88 -12.77
C ALA A 285 -0.88 -0.10 -11.65
N ASP A 286 0.02 -1.02 -11.98
CA ASP A 286 0.35 -2.18 -11.15
C ASP A 286 1.86 -2.31 -10.88
N THR A 287 2.69 -1.38 -11.37
CA THR A 287 4.09 -1.23 -10.95
C THR A 287 4.55 0.22 -10.99
N LEU A 288 5.18 0.68 -9.90
CA LEU A 288 5.97 1.91 -9.82
C LEU A 288 7.41 1.51 -9.48
N TRP A 289 8.35 1.77 -10.38
CA TRP A 289 9.77 1.50 -10.17
C TRP A 289 10.56 2.81 -10.22
N ILE A 290 11.39 3.04 -9.21
CA ILE A 290 12.11 4.31 -8.97
C ILE A 290 13.61 4.10 -9.13
N ASP A 291 14.24 4.95 -9.94
CA ASP A 291 15.68 5.00 -10.14
C ASP A 291 16.25 6.30 -9.56
N THR A 292 16.92 6.18 -8.42
CA THR A 292 17.51 7.31 -7.67
C THR A 292 18.87 7.76 -8.21
N ASP A 293 19.42 7.08 -9.22
CA ASP A 293 20.63 7.52 -9.92
C ASP A 293 20.30 8.30 -11.19
N ARG A 294 19.30 7.85 -11.95
CA ARG A 294 18.77 8.58 -13.12
C ARG A 294 17.78 9.70 -12.75
N GLY A 295 17.26 9.71 -11.52
CA GLY A 295 16.31 10.72 -11.06
C GLY A 295 14.93 10.56 -11.72
N VAL A 296 14.49 9.32 -11.93
CA VAL A 296 13.23 9.01 -12.63
C VAL A 296 12.36 8.02 -11.85
N CYS A 297 11.07 8.04 -12.10
CA CYS A 297 10.14 6.96 -11.74
C CYS A 297 9.37 6.50 -12.97
N VAL A 298 9.28 5.18 -13.15
CA VAL A 298 8.54 4.54 -14.24
C VAL A 298 7.25 3.96 -13.68
N VAL A 299 6.12 4.37 -14.24
CA VAL A 299 4.83 3.72 -14.01
C VAL A 299 4.59 2.73 -15.13
N VAL A 300 4.18 1.51 -14.76
CA VAL A 300 3.70 0.49 -15.67
C VAL A 300 2.20 0.30 -15.47
N TRP A 301 1.48 0.27 -16.58
CA TRP A 301 0.10 -0.16 -16.64
C TRP A 301 0.00 -1.47 -17.40
N ARG A 302 -0.80 -2.42 -16.90
CA ARG A 302 -1.09 -3.68 -17.58
C ARG A 302 -2.59 -3.86 -17.82
N GLY A 303 -2.93 -4.54 -18.91
CA GLY A 303 -4.30 -4.90 -19.29
C GLY A 303 -4.32 -6.21 -20.08
N MET A 304 -5.44 -6.94 -20.02
CA MET A 304 -5.56 -8.27 -20.61
C MET A 304 -6.69 -8.30 -21.65
N ILE A 305 -6.39 -8.82 -22.84
CA ILE A 305 -7.30 -8.97 -23.97
C ILE A 305 -7.60 -10.45 -24.18
N GLY A 306 -8.88 -10.81 -24.33
CA GLY A 306 -9.27 -12.15 -24.77
C GLY A 306 -9.04 -12.31 -26.27
N LEU A 307 -8.29 -13.35 -26.68
CA LEU A 307 -8.10 -13.70 -28.09
C LEU A 307 -8.88 -14.97 -28.45
N ARG A 308 -9.44 -14.97 -29.66
CA ARG A 308 -10.12 -16.12 -30.29
C ARG A 308 -9.12 -17.23 -30.62
N HIS A 309 -7.89 -16.87 -30.98
CA HIS A 309 -6.73 -17.74 -31.18
C HIS A 309 -5.43 -16.94 -31.14
N ALA A 310 -4.29 -17.58 -30.92
CA ALA A 310 -2.99 -16.90 -30.76
C ALA A 310 -2.61 -15.96 -31.92
N ALA A 311 -2.89 -16.36 -33.16
CA ALA A 311 -2.63 -15.56 -34.36
C ALA A 311 -3.80 -14.63 -34.75
N GLU A 312 -4.55 -14.07 -33.79
CA GLU A 312 -5.66 -13.16 -34.12
C GLU A 312 -5.13 -11.82 -34.66
N ALA A 313 -5.57 -11.48 -35.87
CA ALA A 313 -5.21 -10.27 -36.58
C ALA A 313 -6.04 -9.07 -36.08
N GLY A 314 -5.36 -7.93 -35.93
CA GLY A 314 -5.92 -6.71 -35.36
C GLY A 314 -4.83 -5.84 -34.76
N ARG A 315 -5.17 -4.58 -34.48
CA ARG A 315 -4.28 -3.54 -33.95
C ARG A 315 -4.68 -3.20 -32.51
N ILE A 316 -3.71 -3.04 -31.63
CA ILE A 316 -3.91 -2.58 -30.25
C ILE A 316 -3.34 -1.17 -30.19
N VAL A 317 -4.22 -0.18 -30.29
CA VAL A 317 -3.86 1.25 -30.32
C VAL A 317 -3.79 1.80 -28.91
N VAL A 318 -2.66 2.42 -28.55
CA VAL A 318 -2.47 3.11 -27.27
C VAL A 318 -2.52 4.61 -27.50
N THR A 319 -3.37 5.30 -26.73
CA THR A 319 -3.60 6.75 -26.77
C THR A 319 -3.44 7.37 -25.38
N LEU A 320 -3.20 8.68 -25.34
CA LEU A 320 -3.15 9.47 -24.11
C LEU A 320 -4.35 10.43 -24.12
N ASP A 321 -5.16 10.34 -23.07
CA ASP A 321 -6.42 11.03 -22.81
C ASP A 321 -7.53 11.14 -23.89
N GLY A 322 -7.33 10.58 -25.08
CA GLY A 322 -8.40 10.36 -26.06
C GLY A 322 -8.58 11.49 -27.07
N GLU A 323 -7.51 12.22 -27.38
CA GLU A 323 -7.39 12.75 -28.73
C GLU A 323 -7.39 11.56 -29.70
N VAL A 324 -8.49 11.41 -30.44
CA VAL A 324 -8.51 10.60 -31.64
C VAL A 324 -7.70 11.38 -32.67
N VAL A 325 -6.45 11.01 -32.86
CA VAL A 325 -5.64 11.51 -33.97
C VAL A 325 -6.41 11.16 -35.25
N GLU A 326 -6.64 12.15 -36.12
CA GLU A 326 -7.17 11.89 -37.47
C GLU A 326 -6.24 10.92 -38.20
N GLU A 327 -6.76 10.18 -39.19
CA GLU A 327 -6.05 9.07 -39.82
C GLU A 327 -4.69 9.53 -40.37
N LEU A 328 -3.61 9.17 -39.68
CA LEU A 328 -2.24 9.45 -40.13
C LEU A 328 -1.98 8.63 -41.40
N ASP A 329 -1.71 9.32 -42.50
CA ASP A 329 -1.39 8.73 -43.79
C ASP A 329 -0.28 7.67 -43.66
N ASP A 330 -0.40 6.57 -44.41
CA ASP A 330 0.46 5.38 -44.30
C ASP A 330 1.97 5.67 -44.43
N GLU A 331 2.35 6.79 -45.07
CA GLU A 331 3.73 7.23 -45.17
C GLU A 331 4.37 7.61 -43.82
N ASP A 332 3.63 8.13 -42.83
CA ASP A 332 4.21 8.54 -41.55
C ASP A 332 4.33 7.37 -40.55
N LEU A 333 3.47 6.35 -40.67
CA LEU A 333 3.64 5.11 -39.92
C LEU A 333 4.98 4.43 -40.23
N LEU A 334 5.41 4.42 -41.50
CA LEU A 334 6.70 3.88 -41.92
C LEU A 334 7.92 4.61 -41.33
N LYS A 335 7.77 5.87 -40.88
CA LYS A 335 8.85 6.67 -40.28
C LYS A 335 9.04 6.41 -38.78
N THR A 336 8.10 5.73 -38.12
CA THR A 336 8.14 5.47 -36.66
C THR A 336 8.83 4.16 -36.27
N ILE A 337 9.22 3.33 -37.25
CA ILE A 337 9.90 2.04 -37.00
C ILE A 337 11.39 2.29 -36.69
N PRO A 338 11.91 1.90 -35.50
CA PRO A 338 13.33 2.05 -35.21
C PRO A 338 14.18 1.11 -36.10
N PRO A 339 15.33 1.56 -36.65
CA PRO A 339 16.07 0.85 -37.70
C PRO A 339 16.72 -0.47 -37.27
N ALA A 340 16.56 -0.90 -36.01
CA ALA A 340 16.94 -2.23 -35.55
C ALA A 340 16.09 -3.35 -36.17
N ALA A 341 14.79 -3.10 -36.41
CA ALA A 341 13.85 -4.15 -36.83
C ALA A 341 14.12 -4.70 -38.24
N VAL A 342 14.75 -3.92 -39.13
CA VAL A 342 14.99 -4.32 -40.53
C VAL A 342 16.25 -5.18 -40.70
N LYS A 343 17.19 -5.15 -39.74
CA LYS A 343 18.46 -5.90 -39.84
C LYS A 343 18.37 -7.39 -39.51
N GLY A 344 17.19 -7.91 -39.16
CA GLY A 344 16.97 -9.35 -38.97
C GLY A 344 16.79 -10.16 -40.26
N ALA A 345 16.37 -9.54 -41.36
CA ALA A 345 15.98 -10.23 -42.60
C ALA A 345 17.05 -10.23 -43.71
N ALA A 346 18.06 -9.35 -43.62
CA ALA A 346 19.09 -9.15 -44.65
C ALA A 346 20.44 -9.79 -44.25
N ALA A 347 20.44 -11.12 -44.07
CA ALA A 347 21.63 -11.90 -43.69
C ALA A 347 21.86 -13.13 -44.59
N GLY A 348 21.53 -13.01 -45.87
CA GLY A 348 21.93 -13.95 -46.93
C GLY A 348 22.66 -13.19 -48.02
N GLY A 349 23.93 -13.49 -48.25
CA GLY A 349 24.78 -12.74 -49.18
C GLY A 349 24.60 -13.16 -50.64
N ALA A 350 24.52 -12.18 -51.53
CA ALA A 350 24.76 -12.26 -52.96
C ALA A 350 25.37 -10.92 -53.40
N ASP A 351 26.26 -10.93 -54.38
CA ASP A 351 27.21 -9.85 -54.64
C ASP A 351 26.63 -8.65 -55.43
N GLU A 352 27.15 -7.44 -55.16
CA GLU A 352 26.83 -6.22 -55.92
C GLU A 352 27.66 -6.14 -57.21
N ASP A 353 27.20 -6.76 -58.30
CA ASP A 353 27.75 -6.52 -59.65
C ASP A 353 26.79 -6.98 -60.79
N ASP A 354 25.59 -6.40 -60.88
CA ASP A 354 24.84 -6.23 -62.15
C ASP A 354 23.51 -5.46 -61.95
N LEU A 355 23.53 -4.13 -62.06
CA LEU A 355 22.31 -3.30 -62.03
C LEU A 355 22.30 -2.22 -63.13
N ALA A 356 22.53 -2.67 -64.36
CA ALA A 356 22.65 -1.82 -65.55
C ALA A 356 21.73 -2.26 -66.72
N SER A 357 20.45 -2.56 -66.47
CA SER A 357 19.47 -2.75 -67.55
C SER A 357 18.08 -2.12 -67.32
N MET A 358 17.78 -1.12 -68.15
CA MET A 358 16.46 -0.79 -68.71
C MET A 358 15.32 -0.28 -67.80
N THR A 359 15.49 0.97 -67.36
CA THR A 359 14.80 2.15 -67.96
C THR A 359 13.26 2.16 -68.13
N LEU A 360 12.66 3.24 -67.59
CA LEU A 360 11.36 3.89 -67.88
C LEU A 360 10.05 3.41 -67.21
N ALA A 361 9.42 4.38 -66.52
CA ALA A 361 8.00 4.49 -66.15
C ALA A 361 7.26 5.37 -67.22
N PRO A 362 6.05 5.96 -67.02
CA PRO A 362 5.11 5.91 -65.88
C PRO A 362 3.59 5.82 -66.21
N GLY A 363 2.78 5.52 -65.19
CA GLY A 363 1.50 6.22 -64.89
C GLY A 363 0.19 5.86 -65.63
N PHE A 364 -0.80 5.37 -64.87
CA PHE A 364 -2.26 5.49 -65.09
C PHE A 364 -2.93 5.02 -63.77
N ASP A 365 -3.43 5.91 -62.89
CA ASP A 365 -4.71 6.65 -62.89
C ASP A 365 -5.97 5.79 -62.62
N LEU A 366 -6.85 6.28 -61.75
CA LEU A 366 -7.78 5.49 -60.93
C LEU A 366 -9.14 6.20 -60.78
N SER A 367 -10.02 6.08 -61.78
CA SER A 367 -11.43 6.50 -61.64
C SER A 367 -12.39 5.81 -62.64
N ARG A 368 -13.70 5.79 -62.29
CA ARG A 368 -14.87 5.29 -63.07
C ARG A 368 -15.04 3.77 -63.30
N ALA A 369 -15.84 3.13 -62.43
CA ALA A 369 -17.10 2.41 -62.73
C ALA A 369 -17.54 1.62 -61.48
N LEU A 370 -18.70 1.87 -60.84
CA LEU A 370 -20.08 1.60 -61.29
C LEU A 370 -20.36 0.11 -61.57
N ALA A 371 -21.17 -0.51 -60.70
CA ALA A 371 -21.74 -1.87 -60.80
C ALA A 371 -23.10 -1.86 -61.56
N PRO A 372 -23.93 -2.93 -61.60
CA PRO A 372 -23.72 -4.36 -61.26
C PRO A 372 -24.20 -5.35 -62.37
N VAL A 373 -23.83 -6.65 -62.33
CA VAL A 373 -24.44 -7.70 -63.19
C VAL A 373 -24.56 -9.06 -62.46
N MET A 374 -25.71 -9.73 -62.68
CA MET A 374 -26.05 -11.15 -62.43
C MET A 374 -26.87 -11.62 -63.65
N PRO A 375 -26.77 -12.87 -64.17
CA PRO A 375 -27.73 -13.93 -63.74
C PRO A 375 -27.39 -15.44 -64.02
N PHE A 376 -27.98 -16.37 -63.23
CA PHE A 376 -28.41 -17.78 -63.56
C PHE A 376 -27.41 -18.75 -64.29
N LEU A 377 -27.60 -20.07 -64.50
CA LEU A 377 -28.61 -21.15 -64.28
C LEU A 377 -27.81 -22.50 -64.15
N GLY A 378 -28.26 -23.69 -63.69
CA GLY A 378 -29.50 -24.24 -63.11
C GLY A 378 -29.49 -25.80 -63.15
N GLN A 379 -30.52 -26.46 -62.58
CA GLN A 379 -30.86 -27.92 -62.68
C GLN A 379 -29.94 -28.95 -61.97
N ASP A 380 -30.39 -30.11 -61.46
CA ASP A 380 -31.75 -30.73 -61.44
C ASP A 380 -32.03 -31.60 -60.18
N LYS A 381 -33.26 -32.11 -60.02
CA LYS A 381 -33.75 -32.97 -58.90
C LYS A 381 -34.47 -34.23 -59.45
N PRO A 382 -34.67 -35.34 -58.69
CA PRO A 382 -35.97 -35.51 -58.00
C PRO A 382 -35.98 -36.31 -56.66
N GLN A 383 -37.18 -36.41 -56.07
CA GLN A 383 -37.64 -37.13 -54.85
C GLN A 383 -38.89 -38.00 -55.22
N PRO A 384 -39.57 -38.80 -54.35
CA PRO A 384 -39.63 -38.88 -52.86
C PRO A 384 -39.38 -40.35 -52.37
N PRO A 385 -39.95 -40.95 -51.27
CA PRO A 385 -40.65 -40.47 -50.05
C PRO A 385 -39.83 -40.84 -48.75
N ALA A 386 -40.28 -41.24 -47.54
CA ALA A 386 -41.61 -41.58 -46.96
C ALA A 386 -41.71 -41.49 -45.41
N ALA A 387 -42.98 -41.48 -44.96
CA ALA A 387 -43.65 -41.90 -43.71
C ALA A 387 -43.00 -42.97 -42.77
N THR A 388 -43.32 -43.12 -41.46
CA THR A 388 -44.21 -42.40 -40.49
C THR A 388 -43.88 -42.77 -39.02
N ALA A 389 -44.47 -42.05 -38.04
CA ALA A 389 -44.50 -42.34 -36.57
C ALA A 389 -45.51 -43.49 -36.20
N PRO A 390 -45.82 -43.87 -34.92
CA PRO A 390 -45.50 -43.24 -33.62
C PRO A 390 -45.24 -44.15 -32.36
N GLU A 391 -44.96 -43.49 -31.22
CA GLU A 391 -45.40 -43.74 -29.82
C GLU A 391 -45.32 -45.13 -29.08
N SER A 392 -44.48 -45.16 -28.02
CA SER A 392 -44.86 -45.37 -26.59
C SER A 392 -44.61 -46.69 -25.80
N ARG A 393 -44.01 -46.50 -24.60
CA ARG A 393 -44.35 -47.05 -23.25
C ARG A 393 -43.85 -48.44 -22.75
N ALA A 394 -43.36 -48.41 -21.49
CA ALA A 394 -43.15 -49.52 -20.51
C ALA A 394 -42.00 -50.53 -20.80
N ALA A 395 -41.38 -51.23 -19.82
CA ALA A 395 -41.60 -51.31 -18.36
C ALA A 395 -40.28 -51.56 -17.56
N ASP A 396 -40.35 -51.43 -16.23
CA ASP A 396 -39.41 -51.96 -15.19
C ASP A 396 -39.42 -53.52 -15.15
N PRO A 397 -38.58 -54.28 -14.36
CA PRO A 397 -38.01 -53.93 -13.04
C PRO A 397 -36.56 -54.40 -12.71
N SER A 398 -35.96 -53.89 -11.62
CA SER A 398 -35.67 -54.70 -10.39
C SER A 398 -34.76 -54.02 -9.33
N LEU A 399 -35.08 -54.28 -8.06
CA LEU A 399 -34.24 -54.11 -6.84
C LEU A 399 -34.43 -55.35 -5.96
N PRO A 400 -33.49 -55.71 -5.06
CA PRO A 400 -33.80 -55.52 -3.62
C PRO A 400 -32.59 -55.29 -2.66
N PHE A 401 -32.82 -54.45 -1.64
CA PHE A 401 -32.34 -54.43 -0.23
C PHE A 401 -30.85 -54.75 0.16
N GLY A 402 -30.27 -54.16 1.21
CA GLY A 402 -30.83 -53.24 2.22
C GLY A 402 -29.82 -52.66 3.23
N ASN A 403 -30.32 -51.81 4.14
CA ASN A 403 -29.64 -51.02 5.18
C ASN A 403 -29.77 -51.76 6.56
N PRO A 404 -29.44 -51.21 7.77
CA PRO A 404 -28.57 -50.08 8.16
C PRO A 404 -27.63 -50.32 9.37
N GLY A 405 -26.61 -49.44 9.54
CA GLY A 405 -26.13 -48.97 10.85
C GLY A 405 -25.23 -49.86 11.72
N GLY A 406 -24.32 -49.23 12.49
CA GLY A 406 -23.49 -49.90 13.51
C GLY A 406 -22.44 -48.98 14.14
N LEU A 407 -22.51 -48.78 15.46
CA LEU A 407 -21.48 -48.11 16.26
C LEU A 407 -20.57 -49.13 16.95
N ALA A 408 -19.31 -48.71 17.18
CA ALA A 408 -18.38 -49.27 18.18
C ALA A 408 -17.98 -50.75 18.08
N ALA A 409 -16.94 -51.05 17.27
CA ALA A 409 -15.93 -52.05 17.62
C ALA A 409 -14.62 -51.87 16.81
N LEU A 410 -13.59 -51.27 17.42
CA LEU A 410 -12.16 -51.62 17.23
C LEU A 410 -11.27 -50.79 18.17
N ARG A 411 -10.84 -51.39 19.28
CA ARG A 411 -9.78 -50.88 20.18
C ARG A 411 -8.69 -51.94 20.29
N SER A 412 -7.60 -51.80 19.54
CA SER A 412 -6.24 -52.26 19.87
C SER A 412 -5.34 -52.13 18.64
N GLY A 413 -4.38 -51.20 18.67
CA GLY A 413 -3.47 -50.93 17.56
C GLY A 413 -2.70 -49.65 17.83
N GLU A 414 -1.48 -49.79 18.34
CA GLU A 414 -0.65 -48.70 18.86
C GLU A 414 0.12 -48.01 17.71
N PRO A 415 -0.08 -46.70 17.46
CA PRO A 415 0.64 -45.97 16.43
C PRO A 415 1.90 -45.28 16.97
N ALA A 416 3.01 -45.38 16.23
CA ALA A 416 4.27 -44.72 16.54
C ALA A 416 4.15 -43.16 16.48
N PRO A 417 4.97 -42.42 17.25
CA PRO A 417 4.90 -40.96 17.28
C PRO A 417 5.39 -40.30 15.97
N PRO A 418 4.75 -39.21 15.52
CA PRO A 418 5.23 -38.42 14.38
C PRO A 418 6.50 -37.61 14.73
N PRO A 419 7.31 -37.22 13.72
CA PRO A 419 8.54 -36.47 13.93
C PRO A 419 8.28 -35.06 14.48
N VAL A 420 9.13 -34.63 15.41
CA VAL A 420 9.02 -33.31 16.07
C VAL A 420 9.66 -32.22 15.20
N SER A 421 8.92 -31.14 14.92
CA SER A 421 9.48 -29.96 14.24
C SER A 421 10.47 -29.24 15.15
N ALA A 422 11.67 -28.95 14.63
CA ALA A 422 12.77 -28.37 15.40
C ALA A 422 12.67 -26.84 15.49
N ASP A 423 11.74 -26.34 16.32
CA ASP A 423 11.54 -24.90 16.53
C ASP A 423 11.38 -24.54 18.02
N SER A 424 12.35 -24.98 18.84
CA SER A 424 12.56 -24.55 20.24
C SER A 424 13.88 -25.07 20.81
N THR A 425 14.84 -24.17 21.10
CA THR A 425 15.98 -24.44 21.99
C THR A 425 16.02 -23.41 23.10
N MET A 426 15.61 -23.81 24.30
CA MET A 426 15.65 -22.95 25.48
C MET A 426 17.06 -22.79 26.05
N TYR A 427 17.31 -21.64 26.68
CA TYR A 427 18.52 -21.36 27.46
C TYR A 427 18.71 -22.36 28.61
N VAL A 428 19.96 -22.76 28.86
CA VAL A 428 20.40 -23.41 30.10
C VAL A 428 21.24 -22.40 30.91
N PRO A 429 20.93 -22.15 32.20
CA PRO A 429 21.61 -21.10 32.95
C PRO A 429 22.97 -21.54 33.50
N MET A 430 24.02 -20.75 33.23
CA MET A 430 25.33 -20.88 33.91
C MET A 430 25.59 -19.72 34.88
N ARG A 431 26.47 -19.97 35.87
CA ARG A 431 26.67 -19.14 37.06
C ARG A 431 27.58 -17.93 36.79
N LYS A 432 27.34 -16.84 37.55
CA LYS A 432 28.18 -15.63 37.57
C LYS A 432 29.57 -15.89 38.15
N PRO A 433 30.63 -15.32 37.54
CA PRO A 433 31.79 -14.77 38.23
C PRO A 433 31.57 -13.29 38.58
N SER A 434 32.28 -12.78 39.58
CA SER A 434 32.23 -11.37 40.00
C SER A 434 33.31 -10.53 39.31
N ALA A 435 32.98 -9.30 38.89
CA ALA A 435 33.94 -8.32 38.40
C ALA A 435 34.30 -7.26 39.47
N PRO A 436 35.56 -6.79 39.55
CA PRO A 436 35.94 -5.63 40.35
C PRO A 436 35.57 -4.30 39.65
N ALA A 437 35.46 -3.22 40.42
CA ALA A 437 34.99 -1.91 39.92
C ALA A 437 36.13 -0.92 39.58
N ILE A 438 35.86 -0.05 38.59
CA ILE A 438 36.68 1.10 38.18
C ILE A 438 35.72 2.29 37.97
N PRO A 439 36.06 3.54 38.36
CA PRO A 439 35.09 4.63 38.56
C PRO A 439 34.63 5.32 37.26
N ALA A 440 33.47 5.99 37.36
CA ALA A 440 32.83 6.71 36.26
C ALA A 440 33.42 8.12 36.03
N VAL A 441 33.42 8.55 34.76
CA VAL A 441 33.70 9.94 34.32
C VAL A 441 32.41 10.54 33.77
N ALA A 442 32.13 11.80 34.09
CA ALA A 442 30.88 12.47 33.71
C ALA A 442 30.92 13.03 32.27
N PRO A 443 29.80 12.99 31.52
CA PRO A 443 29.69 13.59 30.18
C PRO A 443 29.46 15.12 30.23
N PRO A 444 29.80 15.86 29.14
CA PRO A 444 29.65 17.31 29.07
C PRO A 444 28.22 17.78 28.75
N VAL A 445 27.95 19.06 29.03
CA VAL A 445 26.63 19.73 28.86
C VAL A 445 26.52 20.40 27.47
N PRO A 446 25.38 20.32 26.76
CA PRO A 446 25.17 20.97 25.47
C PRO A 446 24.86 22.49 25.57
N PRO A 447 25.11 23.28 24.50
CA PRO A 447 24.89 24.73 24.49
C PRO A 447 23.42 25.14 24.25
N THR A 448 23.05 26.34 24.69
CA THR A 448 21.70 26.94 24.54
C THR A 448 21.50 27.72 23.24
N PRO A 449 20.28 27.74 22.66
CA PRO A 449 19.94 28.52 21.46
C PRO A 449 19.75 30.03 21.74
N PRO A 450 19.80 30.89 20.70
CA PRO A 450 19.64 32.34 20.84
C PRO A 450 18.18 32.79 21.02
N VAL A 451 17.99 33.97 21.62
CA VAL A 451 16.68 34.60 21.91
C VAL A 451 16.25 35.54 20.78
N VAL A 452 14.97 35.52 20.42
CA VAL A 452 14.32 36.49 19.52
C VAL A 452 13.37 37.39 20.34
N ASN A 453 13.48 38.71 20.18
CA ASN A 453 12.65 39.67 20.89
C ASN A 453 11.29 39.92 20.19
N PRO A 454 10.17 40.02 20.93
CA PRO A 454 8.85 40.36 20.36
C PRO A 454 8.65 41.88 20.15
N PRO A 455 7.71 42.30 19.27
CA PRO A 455 7.36 43.70 19.05
C PRO A 455 6.44 44.29 20.16
N PRO A 456 6.32 45.63 20.27
CA PRO A 456 5.53 46.31 21.30
C PRO A 456 4.00 46.25 21.06
N PRO A 457 3.18 46.43 22.11
CA PRO A 457 1.72 46.26 22.04
C PRO A 457 0.94 47.46 21.48
N VAL A 458 -0.27 47.18 20.97
CA VAL A 458 -1.25 48.15 20.45
C VAL A 458 -2.35 48.41 21.50
N ALA A 459 -2.90 49.63 21.54
CA ALA A 459 -3.90 50.05 22.52
C ALA A 459 -5.34 49.57 22.20
N PRO A 460 -6.20 49.35 23.21
CA PRO A 460 -7.58 48.84 23.04
C PRO A 460 -8.63 49.93 22.71
N PRO A 461 -9.76 49.56 22.08
CA PRO A 461 -10.89 50.46 21.78
C PRO A 461 -11.83 50.70 22.98
N PRO A 462 -12.68 51.75 22.95
CA PRO A 462 -13.59 52.11 24.05
C PRO A 462 -14.87 51.25 24.12
N MET A 463 -15.48 51.20 25.31
CA MET A 463 -16.67 50.40 25.62
C MET A 463 -18.00 51.10 25.24
N VAL A 464 -19.02 50.30 24.92
CA VAL A 464 -20.42 50.75 24.76
C VAL A 464 -21.25 50.34 25.99
N THR A 465 -22.22 51.18 26.37
CA THR A 465 -22.99 51.09 27.61
C THR A 465 -24.15 50.07 27.57
N ARG A 466 -24.60 49.62 28.76
CA ARG A 466 -25.81 48.80 28.97
C ARG A 466 -26.78 49.53 29.92
N PRO A 467 -28.09 49.55 29.66
CA PRO A 467 -29.09 50.20 30.54
C PRO A 467 -29.42 49.38 31.81
N PRO A 468 -30.08 49.98 32.82
CA PRO A 468 -30.01 49.53 34.21
C PRO A 468 -31.23 48.73 34.73
N VAL A 469 -31.07 48.16 35.94
CA VAL A 469 -32.16 47.70 36.82
C VAL A 469 -31.86 48.17 38.26
N VAL A 470 -32.89 48.65 38.95
CA VAL A 470 -32.92 49.03 40.38
C VAL A 470 -33.78 48.00 41.15
N ASP A 471 -33.63 47.71 42.46
CA ASP A 471 -32.65 48.18 43.47
C ASP A 471 -32.22 46.94 44.35
N ALA A 472 -32.10 46.84 45.68
CA ALA A 472 -32.37 47.72 46.84
C ALA A 472 -31.57 47.31 48.10
N ILE A 473 -31.31 48.28 48.99
CA ILE A 473 -31.12 48.15 50.47
C ILE A 473 -29.85 47.40 50.98
N ALA A 474 -29.11 48.10 51.84
CA ALA A 474 -28.06 47.54 52.72
C ALA A 474 -28.54 47.47 54.19
N PRO A 475 -27.78 46.81 55.08
CA PRO A 475 -27.11 47.61 56.12
C PRO A 475 -25.62 47.24 56.34
N PRO A 476 -24.81 48.12 56.97
CA PRO A 476 -23.36 47.98 57.11
C PRO A 476 -22.92 47.48 58.50
N ILE A 477 -21.62 47.20 58.67
CA ILE A 477 -20.78 47.53 59.84
C ILE A 477 -19.29 47.31 59.52
N GLY A 478 -18.39 48.06 60.18
CA GLY A 478 -16.94 47.99 59.99
C GLY A 478 -16.20 47.21 61.10
N PRO A 479 -15.05 47.70 61.61
CA PRO A 479 -13.79 47.10 61.17
C PRO A 479 -12.76 46.76 62.27
N SER A 480 -11.77 45.95 61.86
CA SER A 480 -10.38 45.92 62.37
C SER A 480 -10.05 45.13 63.66
N ALA A 481 -8.74 44.87 63.78
CA ALA A 481 -7.94 44.56 64.96
C ALA A 481 -8.13 43.22 65.71
N TRP A 482 -7.19 42.29 65.46
CA TRP A 482 -6.25 41.88 66.51
C TRP A 482 -4.85 41.62 65.95
N SER A 483 -3.81 41.83 66.76
CA SER A 483 -2.42 41.85 66.29
C SER A 483 -1.40 41.48 67.38
N ALA A 484 -0.78 40.31 67.24
CA ALA A 484 0.51 39.86 67.78
C ALA A 484 0.88 38.57 67.00
N GLY A 485 2.10 38.24 66.61
CA GLY A 485 3.42 38.73 67.02
C GLY A 485 4.18 37.64 67.80
N ALA A 486 5.42 37.27 67.51
CA ALA A 486 6.32 37.62 66.40
C ALA A 486 7.53 36.66 66.37
N LYS A 487 8.19 36.49 65.20
CA LYS A 487 9.66 36.55 65.04
C LYS A 487 10.12 36.33 63.59
N GLU A 488 11.31 36.86 63.28
CA GLU A 488 11.88 36.95 61.94
C GLU A 488 13.07 36.00 61.74
N THR A 489 13.32 35.59 60.49
CA THR A 489 14.67 35.27 59.96
C THR A 489 14.78 35.74 58.50
N THR A 490 15.89 36.37 58.14
CA THR A 490 16.11 37.01 56.83
C THR A 490 16.82 36.07 55.84
N PRO A 491 16.39 35.98 54.57
CA PRO A 491 17.13 35.26 53.53
C PRO A 491 18.29 36.08 52.93
N ALA A 492 19.21 35.39 52.25
CA ALA A 492 20.48 35.92 51.73
C ALA A 492 20.34 36.74 50.41
N PRO A 493 21.32 37.63 50.08
CA PRO A 493 21.29 38.45 48.87
C PRO A 493 21.49 37.65 47.57
N THR A 494 21.08 38.26 46.44
CA THR A 494 21.09 37.63 45.12
C THR A 494 22.39 37.84 44.34
N LEU A 495 22.71 36.86 43.48
CA LEU A 495 23.97 36.73 42.73
C LEU A 495 24.38 38.00 41.94
N GLY A 496 23.42 38.80 41.47
CA GLY A 496 23.67 40.03 40.73
C GLY A 496 24.46 41.10 41.51
N GLN A 497 24.48 41.03 42.84
CA GLN A 497 25.29 41.95 43.67
C GLN A 497 26.74 41.48 43.87
N MET A 498 27.09 40.24 43.49
CA MET A 498 28.44 39.68 43.69
C MET A 498 29.40 39.89 42.51
N MET A 499 28.91 40.32 41.34
CA MET A 499 29.72 40.48 40.11
C MET A 499 30.10 41.93 39.78
N ALA A 500 29.84 42.89 40.67
CA ALA A 500 30.09 44.32 40.43
C ALA A 500 31.34 44.89 41.15
N GLN A 501 32.00 44.13 42.04
CA GLN A 501 33.09 44.63 42.89
C GLN A 501 34.25 43.63 43.07
N ALA A 502 34.91 43.24 41.97
CA ALA A 502 36.22 42.60 42.03
C ALA A 502 37.06 42.86 40.75
N GLN A 503 38.04 43.77 40.86
CA GLN A 503 39.32 43.80 40.13
C GLN A 503 39.27 43.83 38.58
N SER A 504 39.76 44.83 37.83
CA SER A 504 40.57 46.04 38.12
C SER A 504 41.94 45.82 38.78
N GLU A 505 42.96 45.41 38.01
CA GLU A 505 44.30 46.08 37.90
C GLU A 505 45.28 45.35 36.93
N ALA A 506 46.35 46.04 36.51
CA ALA A 506 47.42 45.63 35.55
C ALA A 506 48.63 46.63 35.67
N PRO A 507 49.73 46.66 34.87
CA PRO A 507 50.12 45.87 33.67
C PRO A 507 51.66 45.58 33.43
N LYS A 508 52.00 45.09 32.20
CA LYS A 508 53.22 45.34 31.35
C LYS A 508 54.55 44.52 31.43
N ALA A 509 54.73 43.66 30.39
CA ALA A 509 55.68 43.77 29.23
C ALA A 509 57.21 43.45 29.29
N LYS A 510 57.65 42.50 28.42
CA LYS A 510 58.81 42.53 27.46
C LYS A 510 58.89 41.17 26.69
N GLU A 511 58.79 41.12 25.35
CA GLU A 511 59.85 41.11 24.30
C GLU A 511 60.03 39.74 23.60
N ALA A 512 60.55 39.75 22.36
CA ALA A 512 60.84 38.62 21.45
C ALA A 512 62.29 38.82 20.87
N PRO A 513 62.85 38.13 19.84
CA PRO A 513 62.34 37.18 18.81
C PRO A 513 63.29 35.92 18.72
N PRO A 514 63.60 35.23 17.59
CA PRO A 514 63.07 35.22 16.22
C PRO A 514 62.73 33.83 15.61
N ALA A 515 62.29 33.84 14.36
CA ALA A 515 62.04 32.65 13.54
C ALA A 515 63.23 32.31 12.61
N LEU A 516 63.23 31.07 12.09
CA LEU A 516 64.03 30.66 10.92
C LEU A 516 63.08 30.16 9.83
N ALA A 517 63.34 30.55 8.58
CA ALA A 517 62.60 30.12 7.41
C ALA A 517 63.38 29.05 6.64
N MET A 518 62.67 28.08 6.05
CA MET A 518 63.20 27.25 4.96
C MET A 518 62.18 27.18 3.82
N THR A 519 62.70 27.01 2.61
CA THR A 519 62.00 27.23 1.33
C THR A 519 61.83 25.95 0.53
N ALA A 520 60.85 25.96 -0.39
CA ALA A 520 60.62 24.95 -1.43
C ALA A 520 60.10 23.58 -0.92
N ALA A 521 59.49 22.72 -1.76
CA ALA A 521 59.28 22.82 -3.21
C ALA A 521 57.88 22.29 -3.63
N LYS A 522 57.43 22.71 -4.82
CA LYS A 522 56.33 22.06 -5.57
C LYS A 522 56.92 20.90 -6.38
N PRO A 523 56.52 19.64 -6.17
CA PRO A 523 56.80 18.57 -7.13
C PRO A 523 55.65 18.50 -8.15
N GLU A 524 55.95 18.82 -9.40
CA GLU A 524 55.08 18.60 -10.56
C GLU A 524 55.59 17.36 -11.30
N VAL A 525 54.76 16.32 -11.43
CA VAL A 525 55.10 15.08 -12.15
C VAL A 525 53.92 14.69 -13.05
N ALA A 526 54.25 14.41 -14.31
CA ALA A 526 53.31 14.20 -15.41
C ALA A 526 52.69 12.77 -15.42
N PRO A 527 51.53 12.57 -16.09
CA PRO A 527 50.88 11.26 -16.17
C PRO A 527 51.55 10.31 -17.19
N PRO A 528 51.48 8.99 -16.99
CA PRO A 528 51.92 8.01 -17.98
C PRO A 528 50.84 7.75 -19.05
N ALA A 529 51.22 8.02 -20.31
CA ALA A 529 50.81 7.37 -21.55
C ALA A 529 49.35 6.87 -21.74
N VAL A 530 48.65 7.53 -22.66
CA VAL A 530 47.74 6.84 -23.59
C VAL A 530 48.57 5.91 -24.49
N VAL A 531 48.03 4.74 -24.83
CA VAL A 531 48.51 3.89 -25.93
C VAL A 531 47.32 3.47 -26.79
N ASP A 532 47.53 3.47 -28.11
CA ASP A 532 46.45 3.43 -29.11
C ASP A 532 45.78 2.07 -29.33
N GLU A 533 44.58 2.16 -29.91
CA GLU A 533 43.78 1.03 -30.37
C GLU A 533 44.35 0.42 -31.67
N ALA A 534 44.83 -0.84 -31.62
CA ALA A 534 44.65 -1.88 -32.67
C ALA A 534 45.56 -3.12 -32.48
N ALA A 535 45.03 -4.26 -31.97
CA ALA A 535 45.50 -5.62 -32.30
C ALA A 535 44.64 -6.75 -31.66
N ALA A 536 43.46 -7.08 -32.23
CA ALA A 536 42.65 -8.20 -31.74
C ALA A 536 41.86 -8.95 -32.85
N LYS A 537 42.55 -9.47 -33.86
CA LYS A 537 42.00 -10.47 -34.81
C LYS A 537 42.94 -11.68 -34.90
N ARG A 538 42.35 -12.88 -35.00
CA ARG A 538 42.99 -14.23 -34.90
C ARG A 538 43.37 -14.57 -33.43
N GLY A 539 43.08 -15.74 -32.85
CA GLY A 539 42.23 -16.86 -33.29
C GLY A 539 42.99 -18.20 -33.41
N TRP A 540 42.81 -19.11 -32.44
CA TRP A 540 43.29 -20.52 -32.50
C TRP A 540 42.50 -21.45 -31.53
N LYS A 541 42.40 -22.75 -31.85
CA LYS A 541 41.85 -23.90 -31.08
C LYS A 541 42.87 -25.07 -31.22
N PRO A 542 43.04 -26.08 -30.32
CA PRO A 542 42.03 -26.97 -29.68
C PRO A 542 42.22 -27.01 -28.13
N VAL A 543 41.93 -28.02 -27.27
CA VAL A 543 41.60 -29.48 -27.29
C VAL A 543 40.67 -29.79 -26.09
N GLY A 544 39.77 -30.79 -26.05
CA GLY A 544 39.35 -31.74 -27.11
C GLY A 544 39.24 -33.23 -26.70
N ALA A 545 38.49 -33.57 -25.63
CA ALA A 545 38.16 -34.95 -25.22
C ALA A 545 36.63 -35.06 -24.97
N THR A 546 35.78 -35.99 -25.44
CA THR A 546 35.77 -37.29 -26.16
C THR A 546 34.95 -38.34 -25.39
N SER A 547 33.61 -38.28 -25.49
CA SER A 547 32.67 -39.42 -25.45
C SER A 547 31.22 -38.90 -25.58
N GLY A 548 30.30 -39.52 -26.32
CA GLY A 548 30.44 -40.60 -27.31
C GLY A 548 29.06 -40.96 -27.91
N ASP A 549 29.04 -41.24 -29.23
CA ASP A 549 28.02 -41.85 -30.12
C ASP A 549 26.55 -42.06 -29.67
N GLY A 550 25.58 -41.94 -30.60
CA GLY A 550 24.15 -42.06 -30.24
C GLY A 550 23.06 -41.89 -31.30
N SER A 551 23.29 -42.25 -32.58
CA SER A 551 22.24 -42.47 -33.62
C SER A 551 21.36 -41.30 -34.14
N LYS A 552 21.08 -41.38 -35.46
CA LYS A 552 20.06 -40.65 -36.25
C LYS A 552 18.68 -41.37 -36.06
N GLY A 553 17.52 -40.85 -36.46
CA GLY A 553 17.18 -39.78 -37.42
C GLY A 553 15.67 -39.43 -37.44
N PRO A 554 15.14 -38.77 -38.51
CA PRO A 554 13.96 -37.88 -38.39
C PRO A 554 12.69 -38.38 -39.17
N PRO A 555 11.76 -37.54 -39.71
CA PRO A 555 10.40 -37.43 -39.16
C PRO A 555 9.24 -37.74 -40.15
N LEU A 556 8.01 -37.93 -39.64
CA LEU A 556 6.79 -37.99 -40.47
C LEU A 556 5.55 -37.33 -39.81
N SER A 557 5.17 -36.17 -40.34
CA SER A 557 3.78 -35.73 -40.56
C SER A 557 3.21 -36.46 -41.81
N PRO A 558 1.88 -36.56 -42.08
CA PRO A 558 0.88 -35.50 -41.84
C PRO A 558 -0.58 -35.92 -41.46
N ASN A 559 -1.41 -34.88 -41.31
CA ASN A 559 -2.89 -34.82 -41.49
C ASN A 559 -3.36 -35.48 -42.83
N PRO A 560 -4.68 -35.65 -43.20
CA PRO A 560 -5.80 -34.71 -42.91
C PRO A 560 -7.28 -35.24 -42.95
N VAL A 561 -8.20 -34.25 -43.01
CA VAL A 561 -9.57 -34.14 -43.63
C VAL A 561 -10.88 -34.54 -42.90
N LEU A 562 -11.90 -33.73 -43.28
CA LEU A 562 -13.37 -33.86 -43.22
C LEU A 562 -14.03 -33.53 -41.86
N SER A 563 -14.87 -32.49 -41.71
CA SER A 563 -16.08 -32.04 -42.45
C SER A 563 -17.37 -32.66 -41.87
N GLY A 564 -18.53 -31.98 -41.78
CA GLY A 564 -18.92 -30.74 -42.47
C GLY A 564 -19.85 -29.81 -41.68
N ALA A 565 -20.66 -29.01 -42.38
CA ALA A 565 -21.20 -27.75 -41.88
C ALA A 565 -22.70 -27.51 -42.15
N ALA A 566 -23.23 -26.48 -41.47
CA ALA A 566 -24.47 -25.75 -41.76
C ALA A 566 -25.81 -26.53 -41.51
N ALA A 567 -27.00 -25.90 -41.49
CA ALA A 567 -27.36 -24.52 -41.83
C ALA A 567 -28.65 -24.02 -41.11
N ALA A 568 -28.95 -22.72 -41.29
CA ALA A 568 -30.30 -22.17 -41.56
C ALA A 568 -31.35 -22.06 -40.41
N SER A 569 -32.34 -21.15 -40.47
CA SER A 569 -32.50 -19.88 -41.24
C SER A 569 -33.69 -19.06 -40.70
N ASP A 570 -33.55 -17.75 -40.82
CA ASP A 570 -34.50 -16.63 -40.95
C ASP A 570 -36.03 -16.82 -40.83
N ALA A 571 -36.67 -15.83 -40.19
CA ALA A 571 -37.91 -15.21 -40.67
C ALA A 571 -38.02 -13.76 -40.15
N ALA A 572 -38.54 -12.83 -40.95
CA ALA A 572 -38.62 -11.41 -40.59
C ALA A 572 -39.94 -10.75 -41.02
N ALA A 573 -40.49 -9.89 -40.15
CA ALA A 573 -41.45 -8.83 -40.46
C ALA A 573 -41.60 -7.88 -39.24
N ALA A 574 -42.02 -6.61 -39.31
CA ALA A 574 -41.86 -5.50 -40.26
C ALA A 574 -42.85 -4.38 -39.86
N ALA A 575 -42.59 -3.15 -40.33
CA ALA A 575 -43.52 -2.03 -40.52
C ALA A 575 -43.88 -1.04 -39.37
N ALA A 576 -43.92 0.23 -39.82
CA ALA A 576 -44.75 1.37 -39.39
C ALA A 576 -44.43 2.16 -38.09
N LYS A 577 -43.97 3.41 -38.30
CA LYS A 577 -44.24 4.59 -37.45
C LYS A 577 -45.58 5.22 -37.90
N PRO A 578 -46.16 6.19 -37.16
CA PRO A 578 -45.75 7.59 -37.38
C PRO A 578 -45.42 8.39 -36.12
N LYS A 579 -44.78 9.53 -36.38
CA LYS A 579 -44.46 10.64 -35.47
C LYS A 579 -45.72 11.30 -34.90
N ASP A 580 -45.55 12.00 -33.78
CA ASP A 580 -45.94 13.42 -33.73
C ASP A 580 -44.82 14.24 -33.03
N GLY A 581 -44.82 15.57 -33.17
CA GLY A 581 -43.69 16.46 -32.86
C GLY A 581 -43.78 17.24 -31.55
N GLY A 582 -42.63 17.72 -31.06
CA GLY A 582 -42.57 18.53 -29.83
C GLY A 582 -41.15 18.92 -29.40
N ASP A 583 -40.51 19.84 -30.12
CA ASP A 583 -39.16 20.31 -29.80
C ASP A 583 -39.07 21.02 -28.44
N LYS A 584 -38.34 20.42 -27.50
CA LYS A 584 -37.76 21.13 -26.34
C LYS A 584 -36.34 20.63 -26.09
N LYS A 585 -35.35 21.48 -26.37
CA LYS A 585 -33.98 21.29 -25.87
C LYS A 585 -34.00 21.37 -24.34
N ALA A 586 -33.75 20.24 -23.69
CA ALA A 586 -33.39 20.15 -22.29
C ALA A 586 -32.05 19.42 -22.17
N TYR A 587 -31.24 19.77 -21.18
CA TYR A 587 -29.98 19.08 -20.93
C TYR A 587 -30.26 17.59 -20.64
N ALA A 588 -29.50 16.70 -21.26
CA ALA A 588 -29.51 15.30 -20.90
C ALA A 588 -28.92 15.16 -19.50
N SER A 589 -29.79 15.03 -18.49
CA SER A 589 -29.36 14.69 -17.13
C SER A 589 -28.57 13.39 -17.21
N THR A 590 -27.29 13.43 -16.83
CA THR A 590 -26.53 12.22 -16.57
C THR A 590 -27.29 11.40 -15.53
N ALA A 591 -27.59 10.15 -15.84
CA ALA A 591 -28.12 9.23 -14.84
C ALA A 591 -27.08 9.12 -13.72
N PRO A 592 -27.46 9.25 -12.44
CA PRO A 592 -26.50 9.13 -11.35
C PRO A 592 -25.85 7.75 -11.40
N VAL A 593 -24.54 7.71 -11.63
CA VAL A 593 -23.77 6.48 -11.62
C VAL A 593 -23.81 5.95 -10.18
N SER A 594 -24.68 4.96 -9.94
CA SER A 594 -24.86 4.39 -8.61
C SER A 594 -23.50 4.00 -8.03
N PRO A 595 -23.14 4.48 -6.83
CA PRO A 595 -21.81 4.26 -6.28
C PRO A 595 -21.52 2.75 -6.16
N PRO A 596 -20.23 2.34 -6.24
CA PRO A 596 -19.86 0.94 -6.12
C PRO A 596 -20.43 0.39 -4.81
N LYS A 597 -21.23 -0.68 -4.92
CA LYS A 597 -22.02 -1.23 -3.82
C LYS A 597 -21.10 -1.75 -2.71
N ALA A 598 -20.82 -0.90 -1.73
CA ALA A 598 -20.06 -1.28 -0.55
C ALA A 598 -20.76 -2.45 0.15
N VAL A 599 -20.03 -3.54 0.43
CA VAL A 599 -20.60 -4.64 1.20
C VAL A 599 -20.63 -4.23 2.66
N ILE A 600 -21.84 -4.12 3.21
CA ILE A 600 -22.06 -3.68 4.58
C ILE A 600 -22.39 -4.88 5.47
N GLU A 601 -21.50 -5.14 6.42
CA GLU A 601 -21.74 -6.01 7.56
C GLU A 601 -22.50 -5.21 8.63
N LEU A 602 -23.81 -5.44 8.77
CA LEU A 602 -24.63 -4.75 9.78
C LEU A 602 -24.29 -5.28 11.18
N LEU A 603 -23.55 -4.47 11.95
CA LEU A 603 -23.21 -4.78 13.34
C LEU A 603 -24.44 -4.59 14.24
N TRP A 604 -25.08 -3.42 14.19
CA TRP A 604 -26.12 -3.05 15.16
C TRP A 604 -27.11 -2.00 14.62
N TYR A 605 -28.33 -1.94 15.20
CA TYR A 605 -29.33 -0.90 14.94
C TYR A 605 -30.26 -0.66 16.15
N ASP A 606 -30.85 0.54 16.24
CA ASP A 606 -31.88 0.90 17.22
C ASP A 606 -33.30 0.65 16.65
N PRO A 607 -34.06 -0.34 17.16
CA PRO A 607 -35.42 -0.59 16.69
C PRO A 607 -36.37 0.61 16.88
N ALA A 608 -36.15 1.44 17.92
CA ALA A 608 -37.00 2.59 18.21
C ALA A 608 -36.85 3.72 17.17
N ALA A 609 -35.75 3.74 16.42
CA ALA A 609 -35.51 4.73 15.37
C ALA A 609 -36.07 4.33 14.00
N LEU A 610 -36.36 3.04 13.76
CA LEU A 610 -36.89 2.54 12.48
C LEU A 610 -38.13 3.29 11.95
N PRO A 611 -39.11 3.70 12.79
CA PRO A 611 -40.24 4.50 12.32
C PRO A 611 -39.84 5.89 11.82
N ARG A 612 -38.74 6.47 12.35
CA ARG A 612 -38.18 7.74 11.88
C ARG A 612 -37.41 7.54 10.56
N ILE A 613 -36.57 6.50 10.49
CA ILE A 613 -35.81 6.10 9.29
C ILE A 613 -36.76 5.86 8.10
N ARG A 614 -37.86 5.11 8.29
CA ARG A 614 -38.88 4.85 7.26
C ARG A 614 -39.73 6.06 6.87
N ARG A 615 -39.69 7.17 7.64
CA ARG A 615 -40.41 8.42 7.34
C ARG A 615 -39.57 9.44 6.56
N GLN A 616 -38.24 9.39 6.64
CA GLN A 616 -37.31 10.25 5.89
C GLN A 616 -37.62 10.21 4.38
N PRO A 617 -37.95 11.33 3.71
CA PRO A 617 -38.37 11.32 2.30
C PRO A 617 -37.36 10.69 1.35
N GLY A 618 -36.09 11.12 1.40
CA GLY A 618 -35.02 10.62 0.53
C GLY A 618 -34.64 9.15 0.76
N TRP A 619 -35.04 8.55 1.88
CA TRP A 619 -34.76 7.14 2.16
C TRP A 619 -35.91 6.21 1.77
N LYS A 620 -37.12 6.73 1.50
CA LYS A 620 -38.27 5.90 1.07
C LYS A 620 -38.03 5.23 -0.27
N GLU A 621 -37.41 5.92 -1.22
CA GLU A 621 -37.11 5.36 -2.55
C GLU A 621 -36.09 4.22 -2.45
N VAL A 622 -34.98 4.47 -1.73
CA VAL A 622 -33.94 3.46 -1.46
C VAL A 622 -34.53 2.20 -0.80
N LEU A 623 -35.38 2.40 0.22
CA LEU A 623 -36.09 1.32 0.92
C LEU A 623 -37.13 0.61 0.04
N GLY A 624 -37.73 1.29 -0.93
CA GLY A 624 -38.59 0.69 -1.96
C GLY A 624 -37.80 -0.24 -2.88
N GLN A 625 -36.66 0.23 -3.40
CA GLN A 625 -35.76 -0.54 -4.28
C GLN A 625 -35.12 -1.78 -3.59
N ILE A 626 -35.25 -1.93 -2.28
CA ILE A 626 -34.78 -3.10 -1.52
C ILE A 626 -35.85 -4.20 -1.47
N LYS A 627 -37.14 -3.86 -1.55
CA LYS A 627 -38.29 -4.77 -1.33
C LYS A 627 -38.73 -5.51 -2.61
N GLY A 628 -37.74 -5.99 -3.37
CA GLY A 628 -37.94 -6.77 -4.59
C GLY A 628 -38.29 -8.24 -4.33
N LYS A 629 -39.00 -8.83 -5.30
CA LYS A 629 -39.70 -10.13 -5.24
C LYS A 629 -38.89 -11.31 -4.66
N ALA A 630 -37.61 -11.44 -5.04
CA ALA A 630 -36.75 -12.56 -4.64
C ALA A 630 -36.52 -12.71 -3.11
N PHE A 631 -36.82 -11.68 -2.31
CA PHE A 631 -36.75 -11.76 -0.85
C PHE A 631 -38.01 -12.38 -0.21
N GLU A 632 -39.13 -12.41 -0.93
CA GLU A 632 -40.36 -13.02 -0.42
C GLU A 632 -40.28 -14.56 -0.45
N ASP A 633 -39.43 -15.12 -1.32
CA ASP A 633 -39.15 -16.56 -1.42
C ASP A 633 -38.13 -17.07 -0.37
N GLU A 634 -37.21 -16.22 0.11
CA GLU A 634 -36.19 -16.61 1.12
C GLU A 634 -36.77 -16.77 2.55
N LEU A 635 -37.92 -16.15 2.83
CA LEU A 635 -38.55 -16.15 4.15
C LEU A 635 -39.50 -17.34 4.32
N SER A 636 -38.94 -18.51 4.66
CA SER A 636 -39.70 -19.71 5.03
C SER A 636 -40.88 -19.39 5.96
N GLY A 637 -42.08 -19.78 5.54
CA GLY A 637 -43.35 -19.44 6.19
C GLY A 637 -43.50 -19.95 7.63
N ASP A 638 -42.68 -20.92 8.02
CA ASP A 638 -42.67 -21.57 9.34
C ASP A 638 -42.01 -20.70 10.44
N SER A 639 -41.44 -19.54 10.08
CA SER A 639 -40.77 -18.66 11.04
C SER A 639 -41.75 -17.80 11.88
N PRO A 640 -41.54 -17.66 13.21
CA PRO A 640 -42.33 -16.78 14.06
C PRO A 640 -42.40 -15.33 13.53
N PRO A 641 -43.54 -14.62 13.71
CA PRO A 641 -43.75 -13.29 13.12
C PRO A 641 -42.72 -12.26 13.60
N GLU A 642 -42.29 -12.35 14.85
CA GLU A 642 -41.27 -11.47 15.44
C GLU A 642 -39.91 -11.61 14.74
N LYS A 643 -39.46 -12.85 14.49
CA LYS A 643 -38.21 -13.12 13.75
C LYS A 643 -38.30 -12.66 12.30
N ARG A 644 -39.47 -12.82 11.67
CA ARG A 644 -39.73 -12.30 10.31
C ARG A 644 -39.71 -10.77 10.27
N GLN A 645 -40.15 -10.10 11.34
CA GLN A 645 -40.06 -8.65 11.48
C GLN A 645 -38.61 -8.19 11.71
N GLU A 646 -37.86 -8.84 12.61
CA GLU A 646 -36.43 -8.53 12.85
C GLU A 646 -35.61 -8.69 11.57
N ALA A 647 -35.80 -9.77 10.81
CA ALA A 647 -35.11 -9.99 9.54
C ALA A 647 -35.41 -8.89 8.50
N ARG A 648 -36.67 -8.42 8.43
CA ARG A 648 -37.08 -7.28 7.59
C ARG A 648 -36.45 -5.96 8.05
N ASP A 649 -36.36 -5.75 9.36
CA ASP A 649 -35.79 -4.55 9.96
C ASP A 649 -34.26 -4.48 9.76
N ARG A 650 -33.55 -5.58 10.00
CA ARG A 650 -32.11 -5.71 9.68
C ARG A 650 -31.85 -5.45 8.19
N ARG A 651 -32.69 -5.98 7.30
CA ARG A 651 -32.54 -5.82 5.84
C ARG A 651 -32.82 -4.39 5.36
N ASP A 652 -33.83 -3.71 5.91
CA ASP A 652 -34.11 -2.30 5.64
C ASP A 652 -32.91 -1.41 6.05
N VAL A 653 -32.32 -1.64 7.24
CA VAL A 653 -31.15 -0.87 7.70
C VAL A 653 -29.88 -1.21 6.89
N ALA A 654 -29.54 -2.49 6.73
CA ALA A 654 -28.35 -2.89 5.98
C ALA A 654 -28.39 -2.40 4.52
N GLY A 655 -29.55 -2.51 3.88
CA GLY A 655 -29.75 -2.02 2.52
C GLY A 655 -29.71 -0.49 2.42
N LEU A 656 -30.24 0.24 3.40
CA LEU A 656 -30.10 1.69 3.48
C LEU A 656 -28.63 2.10 3.63
N LEU A 657 -27.87 1.46 4.53
CA LEU A 657 -26.44 1.74 4.71
C LEU A 657 -25.62 1.46 3.44
N ALA A 658 -25.97 0.40 2.69
CA ALA A 658 -25.27 0.01 1.46
C ALA A 658 -25.65 0.81 0.21
N ARG A 659 -26.75 1.58 0.22
CA ARG A 659 -27.28 2.27 -0.98
C ARG A 659 -27.61 3.76 -0.80
N GLY A 660 -27.90 4.21 0.41
CA GLY A 660 -28.24 5.60 0.69
C GLY A 660 -27.00 6.49 0.70
N ASP A 661 -27.15 7.70 0.18
CA ASP A 661 -26.06 8.68 0.09
C ASP A 661 -25.57 9.11 1.48
N ALA A 662 -24.25 9.30 1.59
CA ALA A 662 -23.61 9.74 2.82
C ALA A 662 -23.32 11.24 2.74
N VAL A 663 -23.63 11.98 3.81
CA VAL A 663 -23.27 13.39 3.94
C VAL A 663 -21.87 13.57 4.51
N ASP A 664 -21.22 14.66 4.12
CA ASP A 664 -19.95 15.14 4.66
C ASP A 664 -20.16 16.02 5.90
N MET A 665 -19.09 16.58 6.46
CA MET A 665 -19.19 17.42 7.66
C MET A 665 -20.03 18.68 7.44
N ALA A 666 -19.98 19.28 6.26
CA ALA A 666 -20.83 20.42 5.91
C ALA A 666 -22.32 20.02 5.91
N GLY A 667 -22.65 18.86 5.35
CA GLY A 667 -24.00 18.30 5.42
C GLY A 667 -24.47 17.94 6.83
N ILE A 668 -23.58 17.45 7.71
CA ILE A 668 -23.90 17.22 9.14
C ILE A 668 -24.20 18.55 9.84
N GLN A 669 -23.38 19.59 9.64
CA GLN A 669 -23.57 20.92 10.22
C GLN A 669 -24.86 21.59 9.68
N ALA A 670 -25.10 21.52 8.38
CA ALA A 670 -26.33 22.04 7.76
C ALA A 670 -27.58 21.30 8.26
N ALA A 671 -27.50 19.98 8.46
CA ALA A 671 -28.60 19.22 9.06
C ALA A 671 -28.89 19.68 10.49
N LEU A 672 -27.86 19.94 11.31
CA LEU A 672 -28.02 20.45 12.68
C LEU A 672 -28.62 21.86 12.70
N ALA A 673 -28.16 22.76 11.82
CA ALA A 673 -28.69 24.12 11.73
C ALA A 673 -30.19 24.13 11.32
N ASN A 674 -30.57 23.27 10.37
CA ASN A 674 -31.94 23.14 9.87
C ASN A 674 -32.85 22.27 10.77
N ALA A 675 -32.38 21.82 11.94
CA ALA A 675 -33.15 20.97 12.86
C ALA A 675 -33.95 21.75 13.93
N VAL A 676 -33.84 23.07 13.93
CA VAL A 676 -34.70 23.97 14.72
C VAL A 676 -35.94 24.29 13.88
N THR A 677 -37.10 23.88 14.37
CA THR A 677 -38.40 24.21 13.75
C THR A 677 -38.75 25.70 13.94
N GLU A 678 -39.68 26.22 13.14
CA GLU A 678 -40.16 27.61 13.26
C GLU A 678 -40.76 27.91 14.65
N ASP A 679 -41.34 26.90 15.30
CA ASP A 679 -41.82 26.93 16.71
C ASP A 679 -40.69 26.91 17.76
N GLY A 680 -39.42 26.93 17.35
CA GLY A 680 -38.24 26.85 18.21
C GLY A 680 -37.96 25.46 18.80
N THR A 681 -38.74 24.43 18.44
CA THR A 681 -38.50 23.06 18.93
C THR A 681 -37.37 22.38 18.16
N PHE A 682 -36.47 21.68 18.86
CA PHE A 682 -35.34 20.98 18.28
C PHE A 682 -35.62 19.48 18.15
N VAL A 683 -35.56 18.94 16.93
CA VAL A 683 -35.74 17.51 16.65
C VAL A 683 -34.45 16.95 16.04
N PRO A 684 -33.65 16.14 16.78
CA PRO A 684 -32.36 15.61 16.30
C PRO A 684 -32.49 14.94 14.93
N PRO A 685 -31.87 15.49 13.86
CA PRO A 685 -32.06 15.01 12.50
C PRO A 685 -31.31 13.68 12.30
N LEU A 686 -31.87 12.82 11.45
CA LEU A 686 -31.21 11.57 11.08
C LEU A 686 -30.42 11.77 9.79
N VAL A 687 -29.10 11.56 9.86
CA VAL A 687 -28.19 11.57 8.71
C VAL A 687 -27.58 10.19 8.50
N LEU A 688 -27.11 9.93 7.28
CA LEU A 688 -26.25 8.79 6.94
C LEU A 688 -24.86 9.35 6.66
N VAL A 689 -23.83 8.80 7.31
CA VAL A 689 -22.44 9.25 7.22
C VAL A 689 -21.51 8.08 6.94
N ALA A 690 -20.36 8.37 6.33
CA ALA A 690 -19.33 7.38 5.99
C ALA A 690 -17.94 7.92 6.35
N GLY A 691 -17.06 7.05 6.81
CA GLY A 691 -15.71 7.38 7.27
C GLY A 691 -15.11 6.25 8.09
N ASP A 692 -14.01 6.50 8.78
CA ASP A 692 -13.46 5.54 9.75
C ASP A 692 -14.04 5.81 11.14
N LEU A 693 -14.49 4.77 11.82
CA LEU A 693 -14.87 4.83 13.22
C LEU A 693 -13.73 4.31 14.09
N GLU A 694 -13.19 5.19 14.93
CA GLU A 694 -12.09 4.93 15.87
C GLU A 694 -12.61 4.84 17.31
N PHE A 695 -12.06 3.92 18.09
CA PHE A 695 -12.47 3.65 19.47
C PHE A 695 -11.30 3.91 20.43
N PRO A 696 -11.23 5.11 21.04
CA PRO A 696 -10.34 5.38 22.16
C PRO A 696 -10.56 4.39 23.31
N PHE A 697 -9.49 4.01 23.98
CA PHE A 697 -9.57 3.19 25.19
C PHE A 697 -9.85 4.06 26.42
N ASP A 698 -10.38 3.44 27.48
CA ASP A 698 -10.53 4.08 28.78
C ASP A 698 -9.16 4.42 29.37
N GLU A 699 -9.02 5.65 29.87
CA GLU A 699 -7.75 6.22 30.32
C GLU A 699 -7.18 5.49 31.55
N LEU A 700 -8.06 4.97 32.42
CA LEU A 700 -7.71 4.28 33.66
C LEU A 700 -7.47 2.79 33.43
N GLU A 701 -8.22 2.14 32.54
CA GLU A 701 -7.88 0.78 32.10
C GLU A 701 -6.60 0.75 31.27
N THR A 702 -6.31 1.81 30.48
CA THR A 702 -5.03 1.98 29.78
C THR A 702 -3.86 2.07 30.77
N LEU A 703 -4.01 2.83 31.87
CA LEU A 703 -2.99 2.90 32.92
C LEU A 703 -2.72 1.52 33.55
N LYS A 704 -3.78 0.78 33.92
CA LYS A 704 -3.67 -0.58 34.46
C LYS A 704 -3.01 -1.56 33.48
N ALA A 705 -3.36 -1.51 32.19
CA ALA A 705 -2.77 -2.37 31.17
C ALA A 705 -1.27 -2.11 31.01
N ASN A 706 -0.84 -0.83 31.02
CA ASN A 706 0.58 -0.49 31.06
C ASN A 706 1.26 -1.02 32.33
N MET A 707 0.64 -0.88 33.51
CA MET A 707 1.19 -1.43 34.76
C MET A 707 1.33 -2.96 34.72
N ALA A 708 0.34 -3.67 34.20
CA ALA A 708 0.37 -5.13 34.07
C ALA A 708 1.46 -5.60 33.08
N ALA A 709 1.64 -4.89 31.97
CA ALA A 709 2.71 -5.12 31.00
C ALA A 709 4.11 -4.85 31.58
N LEU A 710 4.23 -3.86 32.48
CA LEU A 710 5.49 -3.42 33.08
C LEU A 710 5.88 -4.18 34.35
N ALA A 711 4.92 -4.76 35.08
CA ALA A 711 5.18 -5.45 36.35
C ALA A 711 6.23 -6.59 36.26
N PRO A 712 6.24 -7.47 35.24
CA PRO A 712 7.31 -8.47 35.08
C PRO A 712 8.70 -7.82 34.90
N LEU A 713 8.75 -6.67 34.24
CA LEU A 713 9.95 -5.92 33.84
C LEU A 713 10.48 -4.97 34.92
N ALA A 714 9.74 -4.80 36.03
CA ALA A 714 10.15 -4.07 37.22
C ALA A 714 11.20 -4.83 38.05
N SER A 715 11.26 -6.16 37.90
CA SER A 715 12.13 -7.07 38.66
C SER A 715 13.62 -6.73 38.62
N GLY A 716 14.08 -6.00 37.60
CA GLY A 716 15.48 -5.58 37.41
C GLY A 716 15.71 -4.06 37.42
N ASP A 717 14.69 -3.25 37.69
CA ASP A 717 14.75 -1.79 37.58
C ASP A 717 14.04 -1.13 38.77
N LYS A 718 14.86 -0.56 39.66
CA LYS A 718 14.39 0.13 40.86
C LYS A 718 13.51 1.34 40.53
N ALA A 719 13.84 2.12 39.50
CA ALA A 719 13.12 3.34 39.16
C ALA A 719 11.74 3.02 38.57
N LEU A 720 11.66 2.02 37.68
CA LEU A 720 10.37 1.54 37.20
C LEU A 720 9.52 0.96 38.34
N LYS A 721 10.13 0.18 39.25
CA LYS A 721 9.39 -0.37 40.39
C LYS A 721 8.83 0.74 41.30
N GLU A 722 9.64 1.71 41.71
CA GLU A 722 9.19 2.82 42.56
C GLU A 722 8.06 3.62 41.91
N GLN A 723 8.05 3.79 40.58
CA GLN A 723 6.92 4.42 39.87
C GLN A 723 5.68 3.53 39.79
N LEU A 724 5.81 2.21 39.63
CA LEU A 724 4.67 1.29 39.65
C LEU A 724 4.03 1.25 41.04
N ASP A 725 4.83 1.11 42.11
CA ASP A 725 4.38 1.13 43.49
C ASP A 725 3.65 2.46 43.80
N THR A 726 4.21 3.61 43.39
CA THR A 726 3.57 4.94 43.50
C THR A 726 2.25 5.02 42.73
N THR A 727 2.19 4.45 41.53
CA THR A 727 0.97 4.47 40.70
C THR A 727 -0.12 3.57 41.31
N GLU A 728 0.25 2.44 41.91
CA GLU A 728 -0.67 1.55 42.60
C GLU A 728 -1.26 2.19 43.87
N GLU A 729 -0.49 3.00 44.59
CA GLU A 729 -0.98 3.80 45.70
C GLU A 729 -1.98 4.88 45.24
N LEU A 730 -1.65 5.62 44.17
CA LEU A 730 -2.55 6.62 43.59
C LEU A 730 -3.84 5.98 43.05
N LEU A 731 -3.79 4.79 42.45
CA LEU A 731 -4.97 4.02 42.00
C LEU A 731 -5.93 3.62 43.13
N LYS A 732 -5.46 3.54 44.38
CA LYS A 732 -6.31 3.26 45.56
C LYS A 732 -7.04 4.51 46.06
N THR A 733 -6.70 5.70 45.54
CA THR A 733 -7.38 6.95 45.89
C THR A 733 -8.78 6.98 45.27
N PRO A 734 -9.85 7.26 46.05
CA PRO A 734 -11.20 7.38 45.49
C PRO A 734 -11.28 8.55 44.49
N TRP A 735 -12.31 8.52 43.63
CA TRP A 735 -12.58 9.49 42.55
C TRP A 735 -11.66 9.46 41.32
N LEU A 736 -10.58 8.66 41.27
CA LEU A 736 -9.70 8.60 40.10
C LEU A 736 -10.43 8.24 38.77
N LYS A 737 -11.57 7.54 38.85
CA LYS A 737 -12.47 7.23 37.72
C LYS A 737 -13.04 8.44 36.97
N GLY A 738 -12.89 9.66 37.49
CA GLY A 738 -13.25 10.91 36.81
C GLY A 738 -12.06 11.78 36.38
N ALA A 739 -10.82 11.32 36.59
CA ALA A 739 -9.61 12.14 36.46
C ALA A 739 -8.72 11.67 35.30
N SER A 740 -9.26 11.68 34.07
CA SER A 740 -8.57 11.21 32.86
C SER A 740 -7.15 11.75 32.70
N GLY A 741 -6.97 13.07 32.80
CA GLY A 741 -5.65 13.71 32.70
C GLY A 741 -4.62 13.29 33.77
N ILE A 742 -5.06 12.77 34.92
CA ILE A 742 -4.16 12.17 35.92
C ILE A 742 -3.74 10.76 35.47
N ALA A 743 -4.67 9.96 34.96
CA ALA A 743 -4.37 8.63 34.43
C ALA A 743 -3.47 8.69 33.18
N GLU A 744 -3.71 9.65 32.28
CA GLU A 744 -2.84 9.96 31.14
C GLU A 744 -1.46 10.42 31.61
N GLY A 745 -1.38 11.36 32.56
CA GLY A 745 -0.12 11.86 33.11
C GLY A 745 0.72 10.79 33.84
N LEU A 746 0.06 9.83 34.52
CA LEU A 746 0.72 8.66 35.10
C LEU A 746 1.17 7.67 34.03
N THR A 747 0.36 7.42 33.00
CA THR A 747 0.72 6.57 31.86
C THR A 747 1.94 7.11 31.12
N ALA A 748 2.00 8.43 30.90
CA ALA A 748 3.14 9.11 30.29
C ALA A 748 4.41 8.95 31.13
N LYS A 749 4.34 9.11 32.46
CA LYS A 749 5.48 8.90 33.38
C LYS A 749 5.97 7.45 33.39
N LEU A 750 5.06 6.47 33.36
CA LEU A 750 5.43 5.05 33.26
C LEU A 750 6.13 4.73 31.93
N LYS A 751 5.61 5.24 30.81
CA LYS A 751 6.27 5.13 29.49
C LYS A 751 7.65 5.79 29.48
N GLU A 752 7.78 6.99 30.06
CA GLU A 752 9.03 7.72 30.15
C GLU A 752 10.09 6.98 30.99
N VAL A 753 9.74 6.52 32.19
CA VAL A 753 10.67 5.80 33.07
C VAL A 753 11.02 4.42 32.52
N PHE A 754 10.08 3.74 31.85
CA PHE A 754 10.37 2.52 31.09
C PHE A 754 11.41 2.76 29.99
N GLY A 755 11.22 3.81 29.17
CA GLY A 755 12.11 4.17 28.05
C GLY A 755 13.45 4.77 28.46
N ARG A 756 13.58 5.30 29.68
CA ARG A 756 14.88 5.69 30.29
C ARG A 756 15.69 4.48 30.77
N GLY A 757 15.08 3.32 30.96
CA GLY A 757 15.77 2.10 31.37
C GLY A 757 16.50 1.43 30.21
N ASN A 758 17.74 1.00 30.44
CA ASN A 758 18.56 0.31 29.43
C ASN A 758 18.01 -1.11 29.14
N ARG A 759 17.06 -1.21 28.20
CA ARG A 759 16.30 -2.42 27.86
C ARG A 759 16.38 -2.73 26.38
N VAL A 760 16.70 -3.98 26.03
CA VAL A 760 16.63 -4.49 24.65
C VAL A 760 15.20 -4.97 24.39
N LEU A 761 14.30 -4.03 24.07
CA LEU A 761 12.91 -4.31 23.68
C LEU A 761 12.53 -3.48 22.45
N PRO A 762 11.71 -4.01 21.52
CA PRO A 762 11.29 -3.27 20.32
C PRO A 762 10.63 -1.92 20.63
N PRO A 763 10.83 -0.86 19.81
CA PRO A 763 10.34 0.50 20.09
C PRO A 763 8.82 0.67 20.34
N ARG A 764 8.00 -0.31 19.94
CA ARG A 764 6.54 -0.35 20.17
C ARG A 764 6.08 -1.54 21.03
N TYR A 765 6.99 -2.25 21.71
CA TYR A 765 6.67 -3.46 22.48
C TYR A 765 5.59 -3.23 23.53
N LEU A 766 5.77 -2.21 24.38
CA LEU A 766 4.80 -1.85 25.42
C LEU A 766 3.46 -1.42 24.80
N GLU A 767 3.50 -0.70 23.68
CA GLU A 767 2.32 -0.13 23.04
C GLU A 767 1.45 -1.22 22.41
N GLY A 768 2.02 -2.06 21.53
CA GLY A 768 1.28 -3.16 20.91
C GLY A 768 0.84 -4.26 21.87
N HIS A 769 1.57 -4.47 22.99
CA HIS A 769 1.12 -5.38 24.04
C HIS A 769 -0.06 -4.79 24.83
N THR A 770 0.01 -3.52 25.22
CA THR A 770 -1.08 -2.82 25.92
C THR A 770 -2.33 -2.68 25.05
N GLU A 771 -2.18 -2.26 23.78
CA GLU A 771 -3.26 -2.16 22.80
C GLU A 771 -3.97 -3.51 22.64
N ARG A 772 -3.22 -4.60 22.49
CA ARG A 772 -3.78 -5.96 22.42
C ARG A 772 -4.55 -6.33 23.68
N MET A 773 -4.03 -6.07 24.87
CA MET A 773 -4.74 -6.33 26.14
C MET A 773 -6.06 -5.53 26.23
N LEU A 774 -6.06 -4.27 25.79
CA LEU A 774 -7.23 -3.40 25.81
C LEU A 774 -8.28 -3.81 24.77
N LEU A 775 -7.86 -4.30 23.59
CA LEU A 775 -8.76 -4.88 22.59
C LEU A 775 -9.35 -6.22 23.04
N GLU A 776 -8.54 -7.12 23.60
CA GLU A 776 -9.00 -8.41 24.15
C GLU A 776 -10.00 -8.22 25.29
N GLN A 777 -9.85 -7.17 26.11
CA GLN A 777 -10.78 -6.80 27.19
C GLN A 777 -11.92 -5.86 26.75
N ARG A 778 -11.93 -5.39 25.49
CA ARG A 778 -12.89 -4.40 24.96
C ARG A 778 -12.99 -3.14 25.82
N ALA A 779 -11.85 -2.66 26.31
CA ALA A 779 -11.71 -1.57 27.28
C ALA A 779 -11.89 -0.17 26.64
N TYR A 780 -12.94 0.01 25.86
CA TYR A 780 -13.26 1.27 25.19
C TYR A 780 -13.69 2.38 26.17
N GLN A 781 -13.41 3.63 25.83
CA GLN A 781 -13.75 4.80 26.62
C GLN A 781 -15.29 4.92 26.80
N LYS A 782 -15.74 5.00 28.05
CA LYS A 782 -17.17 5.14 28.40
C LYS A 782 -17.46 6.52 28.96
N ARG A 783 -18.65 7.05 28.64
CA ARG A 783 -19.20 8.31 29.17
C ARG A 783 -20.69 8.18 29.43
N THR A 784 -21.18 8.77 30.52
CA THR A 784 -22.61 8.80 30.85
C THR A 784 -23.24 10.06 30.24
N VAL A 785 -23.86 9.92 29.08
CA VAL A 785 -24.44 11.03 28.31
C VAL A 785 -25.88 10.71 27.89
N LEU A 786 -26.70 11.73 27.65
CA LEU A 786 -28.10 11.56 27.22
C LEU A 786 -28.93 10.64 28.15
N GLY A 787 -28.55 10.54 29.43
CA GLY A 787 -29.18 9.70 30.44
C GLY A 787 -28.80 8.21 30.40
N LYS A 788 -27.76 7.80 29.65
CA LYS A 788 -27.30 6.39 29.57
C LYS A 788 -25.77 6.30 29.53
N THR A 789 -25.22 5.13 29.84
CA THR A 789 -23.80 4.84 29.56
C THR A 789 -23.63 4.57 28.06
N CYS A 790 -22.74 5.32 27.43
CA CYS A 790 -22.37 5.16 26.04
C CYS A 790 -20.86 4.90 25.91
N ILE A 791 -20.51 4.11 24.89
CA ILE A 791 -19.14 4.04 24.36
C ILE A 791 -18.94 5.30 23.52
N ARG A 792 -17.82 5.99 23.76
CA ARG A 792 -17.38 7.15 22.98
C ARG A 792 -16.43 6.68 21.88
N SER A 793 -16.74 7.01 20.64
CA SER A 793 -15.90 6.79 19.47
C SER A 793 -15.73 8.08 18.67
N LEU A 794 -14.79 8.10 17.72
CA LEU A 794 -14.51 9.24 16.85
C LEU A 794 -14.73 8.83 15.40
N LEU A 795 -15.60 9.53 14.70
CA LEU A 795 -15.80 9.36 13.25
C LEU A 795 -14.87 10.31 12.50
N HIS A 796 -13.88 9.74 11.81
CA HIS A 796 -13.01 10.46 10.91
C HIS A 796 -13.65 10.53 9.52
N VAL A 797 -14.25 11.69 9.24
CA VAL A 797 -14.72 12.06 7.89
C VAL A 797 -13.57 12.77 7.16
N PRO A 798 -13.33 12.50 5.86
CA PRO A 798 -12.30 13.21 5.09
C PRO A 798 -12.43 14.74 5.21
N GLY A 799 -11.30 15.42 5.42
CA GLY A 799 -11.23 16.88 5.60
C GLY A 799 -11.40 17.39 7.04
N VAL A 800 -11.79 16.56 8.01
CA VAL A 800 -12.00 16.97 9.42
C VAL A 800 -10.80 16.59 10.30
N GLN A 801 -10.26 17.55 11.06
CA GLN A 801 -9.28 17.27 12.12
C GLN A 801 -9.97 16.94 13.46
N GLY A 802 -9.39 16.03 14.23
CA GLY A 802 -9.87 15.62 15.56
C GLY A 802 -11.02 14.60 15.60
N GLY A 803 -11.73 14.39 14.49
CA GLY A 803 -12.86 13.46 14.39
C GLY A 803 -14.15 14.00 15.04
N VAL A 804 -15.30 13.53 14.56
CA VAL A 804 -16.61 13.87 15.13
C VAL A 804 -16.97 12.89 16.25
N PRO A 805 -17.30 13.33 17.47
CA PRO A 805 -17.66 12.43 18.56
C PRO A 805 -18.94 11.65 18.26
N VAL A 806 -18.85 10.33 18.35
CA VAL A 806 -19.95 9.38 18.18
C VAL A 806 -20.23 8.69 19.51
N TYR A 807 -21.52 8.58 19.84
CA TYR A 807 -21.99 7.90 21.04
C TYR A 807 -22.81 6.65 20.67
N LEU A 808 -22.31 5.48 21.11
CA LEU A 808 -22.90 4.16 20.89
C LEU A 808 -23.36 3.55 22.22
N PRO A 809 -24.37 2.66 22.23
CA PRO A 809 -24.83 2.01 23.47
C PRO A 809 -23.77 1.04 24.01
N GLU A 810 -23.61 0.97 25.33
CA GLU A 810 -22.62 0.09 25.98
C GLU A 810 -22.75 -1.40 25.58
N ALA A 811 -23.97 -1.89 25.34
CA ALA A 811 -24.23 -3.28 24.94
C ALA A 811 -23.50 -3.68 23.62
N LEU A 812 -23.34 -2.75 22.68
CA LEU A 812 -22.63 -2.97 21.42
C LEU A 812 -21.14 -3.26 21.64
N GLY A 813 -20.57 -2.92 22.81
CA GLY A 813 -19.17 -3.15 23.13
C GLY A 813 -18.70 -4.60 23.01
N GLN A 814 -19.59 -5.58 23.16
CA GLN A 814 -19.30 -7.01 23.00
C GLN A 814 -19.56 -7.54 21.57
N GLU A 815 -20.35 -6.82 20.76
CA GLU A 815 -20.69 -7.19 19.38
C GLU A 815 -19.77 -6.53 18.34
N LEU A 816 -19.06 -5.45 18.72
CA LEU A 816 -18.02 -4.84 17.88
C LEU A 816 -16.91 -5.84 17.50
N PRO A 817 -16.32 -5.73 16.30
CA PRO A 817 -15.12 -6.48 15.96
C PRO A 817 -13.90 -5.93 16.71
N ALA A 818 -12.89 -6.77 16.97
CA ALA A 818 -11.71 -6.41 17.76
C ALA A 818 -10.66 -5.59 16.97
N PHE A 819 -11.07 -4.43 16.45
CA PHE A 819 -10.20 -3.43 15.82
C PHE A 819 -10.35 -2.10 16.56
N GLN A 820 -9.27 -1.35 16.74
CA GLN A 820 -9.34 0.01 17.29
C GLN A 820 -10.00 0.98 16.31
N ARG A 821 -9.86 0.76 15.01
CA ARG A 821 -10.39 1.61 13.93
C ARG A 821 -10.87 0.77 12.75
N PHE A 822 -12.02 1.08 12.16
CA PHE A 822 -12.50 0.44 10.93
C PHE A 822 -13.46 1.34 10.12
N ALA A 823 -13.48 1.13 8.80
CA ALA A 823 -14.38 1.84 7.89
C ALA A 823 -15.86 1.50 8.16
N VAL A 824 -16.71 2.53 8.24
CA VAL A 824 -18.12 2.42 8.59
C VAL A 824 -19.01 3.19 7.59
N ARG A 825 -20.23 2.69 7.39
CA ARG A 825 -21.39 3.52 7.01
C ARG A 825 -22.39 3.43 8.14
N MET A 826 -22.85 4.56 8.66
CA MET A 826 -23.76 4.60 9.80
C MET A 826 -24.88 5.63 9.65
N VAL A 827 -26.04 5.32 10.21
CA VAL A 827 -27.12 6.29 10.47
C VAL A 827 -26.95 6.80 11.90
N GLY A 828 -27.10 8.10 12.10
CA GLY A 828 -27.01 8.74 13.41
C GLY A 828 -27.96 9.93 13.58
N GLU A 829 -28.34 10.18 14.84
CA GLU A 829 -28.99 11.42 15.27
C GLU A 829 -27.92 12.49 15.52
N VAL A 830 -27.92 13.55 14.71
CA VAL A 830 -27.03 14.71 14.94
C VAL A 830 -27.55 15.52 16.13
N ARG A 831 -26.62 15.99 16.97
CA ARG A 831 -26.87 16.84 18.13
C ARG A 831 -25.78 17.90 18.22
N GLY A 832 -26.06 19.01 18.91
CA GLY A 832 -24.99 19.88 19.37
C GLY A 832 -24.12 19.16 20.40
N ARG A 833 -22.92 19.72 20.67
CA ARG A 833 -21.95 19.25 21.66
C ARG A 833 -22.61 18.81 22.98
N VAL A 834 -22.20 17.66 23.50
CA VAL A 834 -22.82 16.99 24.66
C VAL A 834 -21.92 17.01 25.90
N GLU A 835 -20.60 17.04 25.71
CA GLU A 835 -19.59 17.09 26.77
C GLU A 835 -18.72 18.36 26.61
N GLN A 836 -18.49 19.07 27.72
CA GLN A 836 -17.87 20.42 27.71
C GLN A 836 -16.46 20.46 27.07
N TYR A 837 -15.73 19.34 27.14
CA TYR A 837 -14.36 19.21 26.65
C TYR A 837 -14.27 18.61 25.23
N GLU A 838 -15.40 18.45 24.53
CA GLU A 838 -15.38 18.10 23.10
C GLU A 838 -14.91 19.30 22.27
N GLY A 839 -13.88 19.06 21.44
CA GLY A 839 -13.33 20.04 20.50
C GLY A 839 -14.16 20.26 19.23
N GLN A 840 -15.28 19.54 19.08
CA GLN A 840 -16.25 19.72 18.00
C GLN A 840 -17.58 20.24 18.57
N GLU A 841 -18.24 21.14 17.85
CA GLU A 841 -19.54 21.69 18.27
C GLU A 841 -20.73 20.74 17.98
N VAL A 842 -20.44 19.61 17.32
CA VAL A 842 -21.42 18.62 16.84
C VAL A 842 -21.05 17.24 17.38
N ALA A 843 -22.06 16.50 17.84
CA ALA A 843 -21.95 15.10 18.24
C ALA A 843 -23.01 14.25 17.53
N VAL A 844 -22.74 12.96 17.34
CA VAL A 844 -23.65 12.03 16.65
C VAL A 844 -23.98 10.84 17.55
N ARG A 845 -25.26 10.67 17.90
CA ARG A 845 -25.72 9.42 18.54
C ARG A 845 -25.94 8.37 17.45
N GLY A 846 -25.19 7.27 17.50
CA GLY A 846 -25.34 6.18 16.52
C GLY A 846 -26.68 5.47 16.66
N VAL A 847 -27.27 5.14 15.50
CA VAL A 847 -28.63 4.57 15.37
C VAL A 847 -28.66 3.34 14.47
N GLY A 848 -27.76 3.23 13.50
CA GLY A 848 -27.50 2.00 12.75
C GLY A 848 -26.05 1.99 12.31
N VAL A 849 -25.30 0.92 12.62
CA VAL A 849 -23.85 0.84 12.42
C VAL A 849 -23.53 -0.36 11.54
N GLY A 850 -23.02 -0.09 10.34
CA GLY A 850 -22.60 -1.11 9.39
C GLY A 850 -21.13 -0.95 9.02
N ARG A 851 -20.33 -1.98 9.26
CA ARG A 851 -18.93 -2.03 8.86
C ARG A 851 -18.83 -2.18 7.35
N ALA A 852 -18.04 -1.32 6.71
CA ALA A 852 -17.74 -1.46 5.29
C ALA A 852 -16.66 -2.51 5.10
N VAL A 853 -16.98 -3.60 4.40
CA VAL A 853 -16.07 -4.72 4.15
C VAL A 853 -15.66 -4.74 2.69
N ALA A 854 -14.36 -4.63 2.44
CA ALA A 854 -13.77 -4.83 1.11
C ALA A 854 -13.75 -6.33 0.74
N LEU A 855 -14.91 -6.91 0.43
CA LEU A 855 -14.96 -8.26 -0.09
C LEU A 855 -14.45 -8.30 -1.53
N THR A 856 -13.33 -8.99 -1.74
CA THR A 856 -12.87 -9.43 -3.07
C THR A 856 -13.83 -10.49 -3.62
N MET A 857 -14.99 -10.06 -4.11
CA MET A 857 -15.97 -10.94 -4.75
C MET A 857 -15.38 -11.50 -6.05
N ARG A 858 -14.80 -12.71 -5.98
CA ARG A 858 -14.70 -13.59 -7.14
C ARG A 858 -16.11 -13.77 -7.70
N ARG A 859 -16.39 -13.19 -8.86
CA ARG A 859 -17.55 -13.61 -9.65
C ARG A 859 -17.25 -15.02 -10.16
N VAL A 860 -18.17 -15.93 -9.87
CA VAL A 860 -18.25 -17.27 -10.47
C VAL A 860 -18.99 -17.14 -11.80
#